data_AF-A0A3D8M452-F1
#
_entry.id   AF-A0A3D8M452-F1
#
_cell.length_a   1.000
_cell.length_b   1.000
_cell.length_c   1.000
_cell.angle_alpha   90.00
_cell.angle_beta   90.00
_cell.angle_gamma   90.00
#
_symmetry.space_group_name_H-M   'P 1'
#
loop_
_entity.id
_entity.type
_entity.pdbx_description
1 polymer ?
#
loop_
_entity_poly.entity_id
_entity_poly.type
_entity_poly.pdbx_seq_one_letter_code
_entity_poly.pdbx_strand_id
1 'polypeptide(L)'
;MGVKEERVDKKDYLRILKSETIPSDSPVIFSNNGFYNVAKLYSEDSLNSEYVKEAFEYAIRPNKDHDYISAASPFKYSILKNETKIRGLSLLHPRSQRLYCDFFKEHSASVLYYCSRSKFSLRKPSRVASYYKPKIDDNSNSLGVSSFFSIEGIDRVHKFYESKEFAILESKFNVFTTADVANCFNSIYTHTIPWATHGKSYNKKYITHKSLFANLFDQRMQRSNNNETNGVPIGNEISRIFSEILFQKIDLNIEDKLLAIDLVWGKHYQIYRYVDDYFIFSINREMMAKCLGAVTECLHDFNFALNQSKTQTLERPFSSKIACTAVETKEYLGDFDKAMFDLVKEDGGDSYLLIKKVYKPLGMVNRFIAKIRSICLTNEGTYKNISSLIIGSIKRKVALLEQGIEKSKEKPNPINNIIVLIEIAFFFYNANPQSSTSRTLCGIILKCSDVVEKYAPDDVTFFRSVVIEKINLIFGGITNAEIENNSKDFLPFEKLNILLSTHNFNFSEKFDEEHIFKLIEGKSLNYFDLISLLFYTKGDVEYSKLIQFLESEALKISKRNVDIKNCSEKCHLVLDLLSCPFVSKGTKLKLLRNFPFYNAMSKDPIKKLKALVEFQSVTWFVDWSNFDLGEIIMNKELIRGY
;
A
#
# COMPACT_ATOMS: atom_id res chain seq x y z
N MET A 1 19.60 17.23 14.44
CA MET A 1 20.41 17.39 13.20
C MET A 1 19.46 17.30 12.01
N GLY A 2 19.38 18.33 11.17
CA GLY A 2 18.48 18.34 10.01
C GLY A 2 18.80 17.21 9.04
N VAL A 3 17.77 16.46 8.62
CA VAL A 3 17.88 15.41 7.61
C VAL A 3 18.44 16.02 6.32
N LYS A 4 19.69 15.69 5.96
CA LYS A 4 20.30 16.13 4.71
C LYS A 4 19.50 15.53 3.55
N GLU A 5 18.85 16.38 2.74
CA GLU A 5 18.23 15.93 1.50
C GLU A 5 19.25 15.19 0.64
N GLU A 6 19.07 13.88 0.46
CA GLU A 6 19.93 13.09 -0.39
C GLU A 6 19.47 13.21 -1.84
N ARG A 7 20.40 13.60 -2.72
CA ARG A 7 20.15 13.70 -4.16
C ARG A 7 19.96 12.32 -4.74
N VAL A 8 18.97 12.18 -5.61
CA VAL A 8 18.75 10.94 -6.35
C VAL A 8 19.09 11.13 -7.81
N ASP A 9 19.66 10.11 -8.43
CA ASP A 9 19.84 10.10 -9.87
C ASP A 9 18.48 10.12 -10.59
N LYS A 10 18.29 11.13 -11.43
CA LYS A 10 17.10 11.30 -12.26
C LYS A 10 17.10 10.37 -13.48
N LYS A 11 18.28 9.88 -13.88
CA LYS A 11 18.47 8.96 -15.01
C LYS A 11 18.30 7.50 -14.60
N ASP A 12 18.20 7.22 -13.30
CA ASP A 12 17.83 5.91 -12.79
C ASP A 12 16.31 5.69 -12.91
N TYR A 13 15.88 5.30 -14.10
CA TYR A 13 14.48 4.95 -14.38
C TYR A 13 14.04 3.65 -13.70
N LEU A 14 14.96 2.79 -13.23
CA LEU A 14 14.58 1.58 -12.50
C LEU A 14 13.96 1.89 -11.14
N ARG A 15 14.15 3.11 -10.61
CA ARG A 15 13.47 3.58 -9.40
C ARG A 15 11.95 3.45 -9.43
N ILE A 16 11.34 3.40 -10.62
CA ILE A 16 9.91 3.13 -10.79
C ILE A 16 9.52 1.81 -10.11
N LEU A 17 10.37 0.79 -10.18
CA LEU A 17 10.14 -0.50 -9.53
C LEU A 17 9.90 -0.36 -8.03
N LYS A 18 10.60 0.56 -7.36
CA LYS A 18 10.52 0.74 -5.90
C LYS A 18 9.13 1.22 -5.44
N SER A 19 8.41 1.97 -6.26
CA SER A 19 7.10 2.54 -5.91
C SER A 19 5.93 1.90 -6.67
N GLU A 20 6.20 1.00 -7.60
CA GLU A 20 5.21 0.30 -8.43
C GLU A 20 4.13 -0.43 -7.62
N THR A 21 4.55 -1.13 -6.56
CA THR A 21 3.65 -1.80 -5.63
C THR A 21 3.57 -0.98 -4.36
N ILE A 22 2.36 -0.56 -4.01
CA ILE A 22 2.17 0.30 -2.85
C ILE A 22 2.41 -0.53 -1.57
N PRO A 23 3.19 0.01 -0.61
CA PRO A 23 3.52 -0.73 0.61
C PRO A 23 2.32 -1.14 1.47
N SER A 24 1.21 -0.41 1.37
CA SER A 24 -0.03 -0.75 2.09
C SER A 24 -0.81 -1.92 1.52
N ASP A 25 -0.46 -2.32 0.32
CA ASP A 25 -1.26 -3.20 -0.51
C ASP A 25 -0.63 -4.60 -0.55
N SER A 26 0.49 -4.82 0.15
CA SER A 26 1.21 -6.11 0.20
C SER A 26 1.57 -6.52 1.63
N PRO A 27 1.89 -7.80 1.89
CA PRO A 27 2.39 -8.26 3.20
C PRO A 27 3.61 -7.47 3.65
N VAL A 28 3.80 -7.26 4.95
CA VAL A 28 4.88 -6.40 5.48
C VAL A 28 6.28 -6.76 4.99
N ILE A 29 6.55 -8.02 4.64
CA ILE A 29 7.85 -8.50 4.14
C ILE A 29 8.13 -8.25 2.65
N PHE A 30 7.10 -7.99 1.84
CA PHE A 30 7.23 -7.91 0.38
C PHE A 30 7.72 -6.53 -0.10
N SER A 31 8.79 -6.44 -0.88
CA SER A 31 9.26 -5.18 -1.46
C SER A 31 9.94 -5.38 -2.81
N ASN A 32 9.75 -4.45 -3.74
CA ASN A 32 10.46 -4.45 -5.03
C ASN A 32 11.93 -4.02 -4.93
N ASN A 33 12.47 -3.75 -3.74
CA ASN A 33 13.86 -3.28 -3.57
C ASN A 33 14.90 -4.29 -4.08
N GLY A 34 14.75 -5.58 -3.77
CA GLY A 34 15.66 -6.60 -4.28
C GLY A 34 15.56 -6.74 -5.79
N PHE A 35 14.34 -6.76 -6.34
CA PHE A 35 14.12 -6.74 -7.78
C PHE A 35 14.77 -5.54 -8.47
N TYR A 36 14.65 -4.34 -7.90
CA TYR A 36 15.36 -3.15 -8.37
C TYR A 36 16.88 -3.36 -8.42
N ASN A 37 17.47 -3.92 -7.36
CA ASN A 37 18.91 -4.18 -7.31
C ASN A 37 19.35 -5.17 -8.40
N VAL A 38 18.61 -6.26 -8.59
CA VAL A 38 18.89 -7.24 -9.65
C VAL A 38 18.78 -6.61 -11.03
N ALA A 39 17.72 -5.83 -11.29
CA ALA A 39 17.53 -5.16 -12.57
C ALA A 39 18.62 -4.11 -12.85
N LYS A 40 19.14 -3.46 -11.80
CA LYS A 40 20.24 -2.50 -11.89
C LYS A 40 21.55 -3.19 -12.24
N LEU A 41 21.93 -4.23 -11.49
CA LEU A 41 23.12 -5.04 -11.77
C LEU A 41 23.07 -5.65 -13.19
N TYR A 42 21.91 -6.12 -13.62
CA TYR A 42 21.72 -6.61 -15.00
C TYR A 42 21.93 -5.49 -16.04
N SER A 43 21.41 -4.29 -15.81
CA SER A 43 21.52 -3.16 -16.74
C SER A 43 22.94 -2.58 -16.83
N GLU A 44 23.74 -2.74 -15.78
CA GLU A 44 25.15 -2.33 -15.69
C GLU A 44 26.12 -3.45 -16.14
N ASP A 45 25.61 -4.61 -16.56
CA ASP A 45 26.38 -5.83 -16.88
C ASP A 45 27.31 -6.29 -15.74
N SER A 46 26.91 -6.01 -14.49
CA SER A 46 27.64 -6.34 -13.26
C SER A 46 27.01 -7.52 -12.48
N LEU A 47 25.95 -8.13 -13.03
CA LEU A 47 25.30 -9.32 -12.45
C LEU A 47 26.15 -10.58 -12.71
N ASN A 48 27.03 -10.91 -11.77
CA ASN A 48 27.96 -12.04 -11.82
C ASN A 48 27.32 -13.42 -11.50
N SER A 49 26.10 -13.67 -11.97
CA SER A 49 25.36 -14.91 -11.72
C SER A 49 24.73 -15.41 -13.02
N GLU A 50 25.34 -16.43 -13.63
CA GLU A 50 25.00 -16.94 -14.97
C GLU A 50 23.52 -17.37 -15.05
N TYR A 51 23.06 -18.20 -14.13
CA TYR A 51 21.70 -18.74 -14.15
C TYR A 51 20.65 -17.72 -13.73
N VAL A 52 21.01 -16.79 -12.84
CA VAL A 52 20.13 -15.66 -12.49
C VAL A 52 19.98 -14.72 -13.69
N LYS A 53 21.06 -14.45 -14.42
CA LYS A 53 21.06 -13.66 -15.65
C LYS A 53 20.19 -14.32 -16.73
N GLU A 54 20.37 -15.62 -16.98
CA GLU A 54 19.53 -16.38 -17.92
C GLU A 54 18.04 -16.39 -17.50
N ALA A 55 17.75 -16.54 -16.21
CA ALA A 55 16.39 -16.48 -15.69
C ALA A 55 15.76 -15.09 -15.86
N PHE A 56 16.53 -14.04 -15.61
CA PHE A 56 16.11 -12.66 -15.84
C PHE A 56 15.80 -12.43 -17.32
N GLU A 57 16.67 -12.90 -18.23
CA GLU A 57 16.47 -12.79 -19.67
C GLU A 57 15.23 -13.53 -20.16
N TYR A 58 14.97 -14.71 -19.62
CA TYR A 58 13.82 -15.51 -20.02
C TYR A 58 12.49 -14.98 -19.47
N ALA A 59 12.44 -14.68 -18.17
CA ALA A 59 11.18 -14.37 -17.49
C ALA A 59 10.87 -12.86 -17.46
N ILE A 60 11.89 -12.00 -17.34
CA ILE A 60 11.71 -10.59 -16.96
C ILE A 60 12.03 -9.63 -18.09
N ARG A 61 13.06 -9.90 -18.90
CA ARG A 61 13.45 -9.00 -19.98
C ARG A 61 12.29 -8.86 -21.00
N PRO A 62 11.82 -7.64 -21.28
CA PRO A 62 10.85 -7.43 -22.35
C PRO A 62 11.44 -7.83 -23.71
N ASN A 63 10.64 -8.42 -24.59
CA ASN A 63 11.04 -8.63 -25.97
C ASN A 63 11.26 -7.24 -26.62
N LYS A 64 12.39 -7.07 -27.33
CA LYS A 64 12.79 -5.78 -27.93
C LYS A 64 11.94 -5.39 -29.15
N ASP A 65 11.25 -6.35 -29.79
CA ASP A 65 10.43 -6.06 -30.95
C ASP A 65 9.11 -5.42 -30.53
N HIS A 66 8.99 -4.11 -30.79
CA HIS A 66 7.77 -3.31 -30.58
C HIS A 66 6.50 -3.94 -31.19
N ASP A 67 6.66 -4.86 -32.14
CA ASP A 67 5.56 -5.53 -32.81
C ASP A 67 4.95 -6.71 -32.03
N TYR A 68 5.66 -7.30 -31.05
CA TYR A 68 5.11 -8.41 -30.26
C TYR A 68 5.59 -8.44 -28.79
N ILE A 69 4.97 -7.59 -27.95
CA ILE A 69 5.03 -7.73 -26.50
C ILE A 69 4.04 -8.83 -26.09
N SER A 70 4.53 -9.95 -25.56
CA SER A 70 3.67 -11.00 -25.03
C SER A 70 2.93 -10.54 -23.77
N ALA A 71 1.64 -10.85 -23.68
CA ALA A 71 0.83 -10.52 -22.51
C ALA A 71 1.31 -11.30 -21.27
N ALA A 72 1.23 -10.65 -20.11
CA ALA A 72 1.39 -11.27 -18.81
C ALA A 72 0.12 -11.04 -17.98
N SER A 73 -0.27 -12.06 -17.21
CA SER A 73 -1.34 -11.93 -16.23
C SER A 73 -0.79 -11.39 -14.91
N PRO A 74 -1.40 -10.34 -14.32
CA PRO A 74 -1.05 -9.89 -12.99
C PRO A 74 -1.58 -10.90 -11.95
N PHE A 75 -0.92 -10.94 -10.79
CA PHE A 75 -1.36 -11.75 -9.67
C PHE A 75 -2.48 -11.00 -8.97
N LYS A 76 -3.71 -11.51 -9.07
CA LYS A 76 -4.89 -10.93 -8.43
C LYS A 76 -5.02 -11.47 -7.02
N TYR A 77 -5.16 -10.57 -6.05
CA TYR A 77 -5.36 -10.91 -4.63
C TYR A 77 -6.30 -9.89 -4.00
N SER A 78 -6.79 -10.17 -2.80
CA SER A 78 -7.78 -9.33 -2.11
C SER A 78 -7.24 -8.84 -0.78
N ILE A 79 -7.72 -7.67 -0.34
CA ILE A 79 -7.41 -7.08 0.97
C ILE A 79 -8.68 -6.67 1.70
N LEU A 80 -8.64 -6.63 3.03
CA LEU A 80 -9.74 -6.12 3.83
C LEU A 80 -9.82 -4.60 3.69
N LYS A 81 -10.96 -4.10 3.21
CA LYS A 81 -11.28 -2.66 3.19
C LYS A 81 -11.96 -2.23 4.50
N ASN A 82 -12.77 -3.12 5.06
CA ASN A 82 -13.39 -3.06 6.37
C ASN A 82 -13.93 -4.46 6.72
N GLU A 83 -14.63 -4.58 7.85
CA GLU A 83 -15.27 -5.83 8.31
C GLU A 83 -16.20 -6.49 7.27
N THR A 84 -16.75 -5.72 6.33
CA THR A 84 -17.79 -6.18 5.39
C THR A 84 -17.34 -6.29 3.94
N LYS A 85 -16.22 -5.68 3.54
CA LYS A 85 -15.84 -5.55 2.13
C LYS A 85 -14.37 -5.86 1.94
N ILE A 86 -14.10 -6.64 0.88
CA ILE A 86 -12.76 -6.80 0.33
C ILE A 86 -12.52 -5.81 -0.82
N ARG A 87 -11.24 -5.59 -1.14
CA ARG A 87 -10.79 -4.89 -2.34
C ARG A 87 -9.84 -5.80 -3.11
N GLY A 88 -10.20 -6.10 -4.36
CA GLY A 88 -9.32 -6.78 -5.29
C GLY A 88 -8.19 -5.84 -5.76
N LEU A 89 -6.97 -6.35 -5.73
CA LEU A 89 -5.73 -5.71 -6.13
C LEU A 89 -4.95 -6.60 -7.10
N SER A 90 -3.89 -6.05 -7.68
CA SER A 90 -3.07 -6.69 -8.70
C SER A 90 -1.60 -6.42 -8.47
N LEU A 91 -0.80 -7.48 -8.48
CA LEU A 91 0.66 -7.41 -8.52
C LEU A 91 1.11 -7.69 -9.96
N LEU A 92 1.61 -6.66 -10.63
CA LEU A 92 2.08 -6.75 -12.01
C LEU A 92 3.25 -7.75 -12.13
N HIS A 93 3.27 -8.50 -13.21
CA HIS A 93 4.40 -9.37 -13.54
C HIS A 93 5.71 -8.56 -13.60
N PRO A 94 6.86 -9.08 -13.10
CA PRO A 94 8.12 -8.31 -13.08
C PRO A 94 8.54 -7.76 -14.44
N ARG A 95 8.33 -8.54 -15.53
CA ARG A 95 8.44 -8.07 -16.92
C ARG A 95 7.62 -6.84 -17.25
N SER A 96 6.35 -6.79 -16.82
CA SER A 96 5.48 -5.63 -17.03
C SER A 96 6.01 -4.41 -16.29
N GLN A 97 6.48 -4.57 -15.05
CA GLN A 97 7.12 -3.48 -14.30
C GLN A 97 8.38 -2.96 -15.03
N ARG A 98 9.21 -3.87 -15.56
CA ARG A 98 10.41 -3.51 -16.35
C ARG A 98 10.06 -2.79 -17.65
N LEU A 99 8.98 -3.19 -18.31
CA LEU A 99 8.44 -2.57 -19.53
C LEU A 99 7.99 -1.11 -19.29
N TYR A 100 7.46 -0.81 -18.11
CA TYR A 100 7.15 0.56 -17.72
C TYR A 100 8.40 1.39 -17.42
N CYS A 101 9.46 0.81 -16.85
CA CYS A 101 10.73 1.53 -16.69
C CYS A 101 11.25 2.04 -18.04
N ASP A 102 11.19 1.22 -19.09
CA ASP A 102 11.55 1.63 -20.45
C ASP A 102 10.58 2.67 -21.03
N PHE A 103 9.29 2.57 -20.70
CA PHE A 103 8.27 3.53 -21.15
C PHE A 103 8.56 4.95 -20.63
N PHE A 104 8.78 5.07 -19.32
CA PHE A 104 9.02 6.37 -18.71
C PHE A 104 10.40 6.94 -19.03
N LYS A 105 11.37 6.07 -19.35
CA LYS A 105 12.65 6.51 -19.93
C LYS A 105 12.45 7.36 -21.19
N GLU A 106 11.55 6.92 -22.07
CA GLU A 106 11.28 7.58 -23.35
C GLU A 106 10.22 8.69 -23.23
N HIS A 107 9.28 8.56 -22.28
CA HIS A 107 8.04 9.35 -22.29
C HIS A 107 7.71 10.09 -20.99
N SER A 108 8.62 10.17 -20.02
CA SER A 108 8.40 10.90 -18.76
C SER A 108 7.96 12.35 -18.97
N ALA A 109 8.50 13.06 -19.98
CA ALA A 109 8.08 14.42 -20.31
C ALA A 109 6.62 14.48 -20.77
N SER A 110 6.18 13.56 -21.63
CA SER A 110 4.78 13.48 -22.09
C SER A 110 3.82 13.19 -20.93
N VAL A 111 4.21 12.29 -20.02
CA VAL A 111 3.42 11.97 -18.82
C VAL A 111 3.22 13.21 -17.97
N LEU A 112 4.29 13.96 -17.69
CA LEU A 112 4.23 15.19 -16.91
C LEU A 112 3.38 16.27 -17.59
N TYR A 113 3.49 16.41 -18.91
CA TYR A 113 2.66 17.33 -19.69
C TYR A 113 1.17 16.99 -19.55
N TYR A 114 0.79 15.73 -19.79
CA TYR A 114 -0.62 15.34 -19.72
C TYR A 114 -1.18 15.38 -18.29
N CYS A 115 -0.34 15.14 -17.27
CA CYS A 115 -0.72 15.24 -15.87
C CYS A 115 -0.83 16.68 -15.34
N SER A 116 -0.44 17.71 -16.10
CA SER A 116 -0.40 19.10 -15.62
C SER A 116 -1.41 20.03 -16.26
N ARG A 117 -2.26 19.54 -17.17
CA ARG A 117 -3.12 20.39 -18.01
C ARG A 117 -4.25 21.10 -17.27
N SER A 118 -4.84 20.44 -16.28
CA SER A 118 -5.95 20.94 -15.46
C SER A 118 -5.47 21.41 -14.08
N LYS A 119 -6.16 22.43 -13.58
CA LYS A 119 -6.04 22.97 -12.22
C LYS A 119 -6.93 22.25 -11.19
N PHE A 120 -7.83 21.36 -11.61
CA PHE A 120 -8.77 20.70 -10.69
C PHE A 120 -8.04 19.69 -9.79
N SER A 121 -7.05 19.00 -10.33
CA SER A 121 -6.34 17.94 -9.61
C SER A 121 -5.54 18.47 -8.41
N LEU A 122 -5.91 18.01 -7.22
CA LEU A 122 -5.26 18.28 -5.93
C LEU A 122 -4.01 17.44 -5.70
N ARG A 123 -3.74 16.46 -6.57
CA ARG A 123 -2.61 15.55 -6.46
C ARG A 123 -2.21 15.10 -7.85
N LYS A 124 -1.00 15.43 -8.32
CA LYS A 124 -0.53 15.06 -9.67
C LYS A 124 0.98 14.89 -9.76
N PRO A 125 1.51 14.06 -10.69
CA PRO A 125 2.92 14.07 -11.04
C PRO A 125 3.34 15.45 -11.58
N SER A 126 4.39 16.04 -10.99
CA SER A 126 4.85 17.40 -11.35
C SER A 126 6.22 17.45 -12.02
N ARG A 127 7.14 16.57 -11.59
CA ARG A 127 8.50 16.48 -12.14
C ARG A 127 9.13 15.13 -11.82
N VAL A 128 10.20 14.76 -12.51
CA VAL A 128 11.07 13.64 -12.09
C VAL A 128 11.75 14.00 -10.77
N ALA A 129 11.65 13.11 -9.78
CA ALA A 129 12.13 13.36 -8.43
C ALA A 129 13.66 13.45 -8.37
N SER A 130 14.16 14.57 -7.84
CA SER A 130 15.60 14.88 -7.72
C SER A 130 16.20 14.62 -6.35
N TYR A 131 15.34 14.45 -5.34
CA TYR A 131 15.73 14.28 -3.93
C TYR A 131 14.83 13.24 -3.30
N TYR A 132 15.40 12.47 -2.38
CA TYR A 132 14.62 11.69 -1.42
C TYR A 132 13.89 12.68 -0.52
N LYS A 133 12.56 12.69 -0.56
CA LYS A 133 11.77 13.55 0.31
C LYS A 133 11.77 12.94 1.71
N PRO A 134 12.28 13.64 2.75
CA PRO A 134 12.14 13.15 4.11
C PRO A 134 10.66 13.00 4.45
N LYS A 135 10.31 11.89 5.10
CA LYS A 135 8.99 11.79 5.73
C LYS A 135 9.10 12.52 7.06
N ILE A 136 8.83 13.82 7.03
CA ILE A 136 8.58 14.58 8.25
C ILE A 136 7.18 14.18 8.74
N ASP A 137 7.08 13.01 9.39
CA ASP A 137 6.20 12.92 10.56
C ASP A 137 6.99 13.60 11.68
N ASP A 138 6.34 14.37 12.55
CA ASP A 138 6.93 15.30 13.53
C ASP A 138 8.08 14.75 14.41
N ASN A 139 8.44 13.47 14.33
CA ASN A 139 9.50 12.83 15.12
C ASN A 139 10.34 11.74 14.41
N SER A 140 10.34 11.66 13.06
CA SER A 140 11.25 10.72 12.36
C SER A 140 12.16 11.42 11.35
N ASN A 141 13.45 11.46 11.66
CA ASN A 141 14.51 11.99 10.78
C ASN A 141 14.93 10.98 9.70
N SER A 142 13.99 10.38 8.97
CA SER A 142 14.28 9.40 7.92
C SER A 142 13.99 9.93 6.51
N LEU A 143 14.98 9.76 5.63
CA LEU A 143 14.90 10.09 4.20
C LEU A 143 14.05 9.05 3.49
N GLY A 144 12.91 9.47 2.94
CA GLY A 144 12.04 8.56 2.24
C GLY A 144 12.37 8.40 0.76
N VAL A 145 12.20 7.17 0.26
CA VAL A 145 12.26 6.91 -1.18
C VAL A 145 11.10 7.64 -1.86
N SER A 146 11.38 8.80 -2.45
CA SER A 146 10.45 9.41 -3.40
C SER A 146 10.24 8.43 -4.55
N SER A 147 8.98 8.18 -4.91
CA SER A 147 8.63 7.59 -6.20
C SER A 147 9.36 8.30 -7.34
N PHE A 148 9.42 7.68 -8.52
CA PHE A 148 10.14 8.25 -9.65
C PHE A 148 9.66 9.67 -10.01
N PHE A 149 8.36 9.94 -9.86
CA PHE A 149 7.79 11.28 -9.99
C PHE A 149 7.58 11.94 -8.63
N SER A 150 8.00 13.20 -8.51
CA SER A 150 7.55 14.05 -7.40
C SER A 150 6.08 14.38 -7.58
N ILE A 151 5.27 14.02 -6.58
CA ILE A 151 3.86 14.36 -6.53
C ILE A 151 3.70 15.76 -5.93
N GLU A 152 2.95 16.61 -6.62
CA GLU A 152 2.52 17.94 -6.19
C GLU A 152 1.12 17.88 -5.57
N GLY A 153 0.84 18.79 -4.64
CA GLY A 153 -0.45 18.90 -3.96
C GLY A 153 -0.50 18.12 -2.64
N ILE A 154 -1.67 17.57 -2.30
CA ILE A 154 -1.90 16.90 -1.01
C ILE A 154 -1.69 15.38 -1.10
N ASP A 155 -1.13 14.79 -0.05
CA ASP A 155 -0.89 13.35 0.03
C ASP A 155 -2.06 12.54 0.59
N ARG A 156 -3.03 13.21 1.22
CA ARG A 156 -4.22 12.62 1.84
C ARG A 156 -5.37 13.61 1.75
N VAL A 157 -6.57 13.11 1.44
CA VAL A 157 -7.77 13.92 1.21
C VAL A 157 -8.15 14.81 2.41
N HIS A 158 -7.98 14.34 3.65
CA HIS A 158 -8.32 15.15 4.84
C HIS A 158 -7.52 16.45 4.93
N LYS A 159 -6.30 16.50 4.37
CA LYS A 159 -5.50 17.73 4.33
C LYS A 159 -6.15 18.81 3.47
N PHE A 160 -7.02 18.45 2.52
CA PHE A 160 -7.82 19.42 1.80
C PHE A 160 -8.83 20.09 2.73
N TYR A 161 -9.62 19.30 3.46
CA TYR A 161 -10.61 19.80 4.41
C TYR A 161 -10.00 20.67 5.52
N GLU A 162 -8.78 20.35 5.96
CA GLU A 162 -8.03 21.11 6.97
C GLU A 162 -7.26 22.31 6.39
N SER A 163 -7.31 22.54 5.07
CA SER A 163 -6.52 23.58 4.40
C SER A 163 -7.15 24.97 4.50
N LYS A 164 -6.29 26.01 4.42
CA LYS A 164 -6.74 27.40 4.26
C LYS A 164 -7.59 27.60 3.00
N GLU A 165 -7.28 26.87 1.93
CA GLU A 165 -8.04 26.91 0.68
C GLU A 165 -9.49 26.48 0.90
N PHE A 166 -9.72 25.38 1.64
CA PHE A 166 -11.08 24.92 1.94
C PHE A 166 -11.86 25.94 2.77
N ALA A 167 -11.25 26.59 3.76
CA ALA A 167 -11.88 27.66 4.53
C ALA A 167 -12.25 28.88 3.66
N ILE A 168 -11.39 29.25 2.69
CA ILE A 168 -11.68 30.31 1.72
C ILE A 168 -12.86 29.92 0.83
N LEU A 169 -12.86 28.70 0.29
CA LEU A 169 -13.96 28.18 -0.54
C LEU A 169 -15.27 28.15 0.25
N GLU A 170 -15.22 27.69 1.50
CA GLU A 170 -16.35 27.72 2.41
C GLU A 170 -16.87 29.13 2.59
N SER A 171 -16.01 30.14 2.82
CA SER A 171 -16.45 31.53 2.99
C SER A 171 -17.09 32.14 1.73
N LYS A 172 -16.73 31.65 0.55
CA LYS A 172 -17.11 32.19 -0.75
C LYS A 172 -18.36 31.55 -1.37
N PHE A 173 -18.58 30.27 -1.12
CA PHE A 173 -19.65 29.49 -1.74
C PHE A 173 -20.65 28.99 -0.70
N ASN A 174 -21.93 28.89 -1.06
CA ASN A 174 -22.99 28.51 -0.12
C ASN A 174 -23.30 27.01 -0.16
N VAL A 175 -22.92 26.33 -1.26
CA VAL A 175 -23.23 24.92 -1.51
C VAL A 175 -21.97 24.16 -1.87
N PHE A 176 -21.81 22.97 -1.28
CA PHE A 176 -20.67 22.08 -1.48
C PHE A 176 -21.17 20.65 -1.76
N THR A 177 -20.61 19.99 -2.76
CA THR A 177 -20.93 18.60 -3.11
C THR A 177 -19.65 17.77 -3.21
N THR A 178 -19.65 16.62 -2.54
CA THR A 178 -18.65 15.56 -2.74
C THR A 178 -19.23 14.48 -3.63
N ALA A 179 -18.49 14.03 -4.64
CA ALA A 179 -18.89 12.94 -5.52
C ALA A 179 -17.71 11.99 -5.82
N ASP A 180 -17.94 10.68 -5.73
CA ASP A 180 -16.94 9.60 -5.95
C ASP A 180 -17.24 8.88 -7.27
N VAL A 181 -16.23 8.58 -8.08
CA VAL A 181 -16.44 7.77 -9.30
C VAL A 181 -16.64 6.29 -8.92
N ALA A 182 -17.75 5.71 -9.37
CA ALA A 182 -18.06 4.31 -9.13
C ALA A 182 -17.11 3.39 -9.91
N ASN A 183 -16.52 2.41 -9.22
CA ASN A 183 -15.68 1.37 -9.81
C ASN A 183 -14.53 1.89 -10.71
N CYS A 184 -13.99 3.07 -10.43
CA CYS A 184 -13.06 3.83 -11.27
C CYS A 184 -12.09 2.95 -12.09
N PHE A 185 -11.16 2.23 -11.45
CA PHE A 185 -10.14 1.46 -12.18
C PHE A 185 -10.69 0.31 -13.04
N ASN A 186 -11.82 -0.29 -12.66
CA ASN A 186 -12.47 -1.33 -13.46
C ASN A 186 -13.22 -0.74 -14.67
N SER A 187 -13.69 0.51 -14.56
CA SER A 187 -14.40 1.21 -15.63
C SER A 187 -13.48 1.82 -16.69
N ILE A 188 -12.16 1.86 -16.45
CA ILE A 188 -11.19 2.39 -17.41
C ILE A 188 -11.17 1.51 -18.67
N TYR A 189 -11.62 2.07 -19.79
CA TYR A 189 -11.38 1.50 -21.10
C TYR A 189 -10.04 2.02 -21.63
N THR A 190 -9.05 1.13 -21.81
CA THR A 190 -7.66 1.50 -22.10
C THR A 190 -7.51 2.35 -23.37
N HIS A 191 -8.31 2.10 -24.41
CA HIS A 191 -8.40 2.90 -25.64
C HIS A 191 -8.99 4.31 -25.45
N THR A 192 -9.31 4.74 -24.22
CA THR A 192 -9.63 6.15 -23.93
C THR A 192 -8.37 7.00 -23.79
N ILE A 193 -7.18 6.42 -23.58
CA ILE A 193 -5.94 7.20 -23.46
C ILE A 193 -5.56 7.95 -24.76
N PRO A 194 -5.74 7.39 -25.97
CA PRO A 194 -5.60 8.15 -27.21
C PRO A 194 -6.65 9.26 -27.34
N TRP A 195 -7.88 9.04 -26.85
CA TRP A 195 -8.91 10.10 -26.83
C TRP A 195 -8.51 11.26 -25.91
N ALA A 196 -7.91 10.96 -24.77
CA ALA A 196 -7.48 11.96 -23.79
C ALA A 196 -6.32 12.84 -24.30
N THR A 197 -5.43 12.24 -25.11
CA THR A 197 -4.20 12.87 -25.58
C THR A 197 -4.34 13.53 -26.95
N HIS A 198 -5.10 12.92 -27.87
CA HIS A 198 -5.23 13.37 -29.27
C HIS A 198 -6.67 13.77 -29.66
N GLY A 199 -7.64 13.65 -28.75
CA GLY A 199 -9.06 13.96 -28.99
C GLY A 199 -9.85 12.76 -29.53
N LYS A 200 -11.19 12.78 -29.37
CA LYS A 200 -12.09 11.70 -29.85
C LYS A 200 -12.11 11.59 -31.38
N SER A 201 -11.83 12.67 -32.11
CA SER A 201 -11.74 12.71 -33.58
C SER A 201 -10.46 12.07 -34.13
N TYR A 202 -9.59 11.54 -33.25
CA TYR A 202 -8.42 10.77 -33.61
C TYR A 202 -8.85 9.49 -34.37
N ASN A 203 -8.89 9.62 -35.70
CA ASN A 203 -9.44 8.67 -36.64
C ASN A 203 -8.81 7.26 -36.54
N LYS A 204 -9.57 6.24 -36.95
CA LYS A 204 -9.09 4.86 -37.20
C LYS A 204 -7.81 4.79 -38.05
N LYS A 205 -7.49 5.84 -38.82
CA LYS A 205 -6.27 5.97 -39.65
C LYS A 205 -4.96 6.10 -38.85
N TYR A 206 -4.98 6.56 -37.61
CA TYR A 206 -3.75 6.78 -36.81
C TYR A 206 -3.55 5.76 -35.68
N ILE A 207 -4.52 4.85 -35.48
CA ILE A 207 -4.38 3.66 -34.62
C ILE A 207 -3.21 2.78 -35.09
N THR A 208 -2.89 2.82 -36.39
CA THR A 208 -1.79 2.08 -37.02
C THR A 208 -0.41 2.62 -36.64
N HIS A 209 -0.27 3.86 -36.16
CA HIS A 209 1.00 4.41 -35.70
C HIS A 209 1.30 3.95 -34.27
N LYS A 210 1.81 2.72 -34.15
CA LYS A 210 2.13 2.08 -32.86
C LYS A 210 3.15 2.87 -32.01
N SER A 211 3.97 3.73 -32.62
CA SER A 211 5.04 4.48 -31.93
C SER A 211 4.55 5.71 -31.14
N LEU A 212 3.28 6.07 -31.24
CA LEU A 212 2.74 7.23 -30.51
C LEU A 212 2.59 6.92 -29.02
N PHE A 213 2.90 7.90 -28.19
CA PHE A 213 2.85 7.81 -26.72
C PHE A 213 1.59 7.10 -26.20
N ALA A 214 0.41 7.54 -26.65
CA ALA A 214 -0.86 7.02 -26.17
C ALA A 214 -1.09 5.57 -26.58
N ASN A 215 -0.78 5.21 -27.84
CA ASN A 215 -0.90 3.85 -28.35
C ASN A 215 0.08 2.91 -27.64
N LEU A 216 1.30 3.38 -27.35
CA LEU A 216 2.27 2.62 -26.56
C LEU A 216 1.80 2.42 -25.13
N PHE A 217 1.25 3.44 -24.48
CA PHE A 217 0.78 3.30 -23.10
C PHE A 217 -0.41 2.34 -23.01
N ASP A 218 -1.37 2.50 -23.92
CA ASP A 218 -2.51 1.61 -24.11
C ASP A 218 -2.08 0.15 -24.27
N GLN A 219 -1.20 -0.12 -25.25
CA GLN A 219 -0.68 -1.46 -25.50
C GLN A 219 0.03 -2.03 -24.26
N ARG A 220 0.91 -1.27 -23.60
CA ARG A 220 1.63 -1.74 -22.40
C ARG A 220 0.66 -2.05 -21.24
N MET A 221 -0.40 -1.26 -21.08
CA MET A 221 -1.46 -1.50 -20.10
C MET A 221 -2.20 -2.80 -20.37
N GLN A 222 -2.69 -3.01 -21.60
CA GLN A 222 -3.35 -4.24 -22.01
C GLN A 222 -2.43 -5.45 -21.81
N ARG A 223 -1.18 -5.39 -22.29
CA ARG A 223 -0.23 -6.51 -22.16
C ARG A 223 0.15 -6.82 -20.72
N SER A 224 0.00 -5.87 -19.80
CA SER A 224 0.23 -6.07 -18.37
C SER A 224 -0.99 -6.59 -17.61
N ASN A 225 -2.13 -6.69 -18.30
CA ASN A 225 -3.40 -7.13 -17.74
C ASN A 225 -4.04 -8.22 -18.61
N ASN A 226 -3.29 -9.28 -18.97
CA ASN A 226 -3.81 -10.40 -19.77
C ASN A 226 -4.42 -9.99 -21.13
N ASN A 227 -3.94 -8.91 -21.74
CA ASN A 227 -4.50 -8.34 -22.97
C ASN A 227 -5.94 -7.83 -22.86
N GLU A 228 -6.40 -7.53 -21.63
CA GLU A 228 -7.71 -6.94 -21.38
C GLU A 228 -7.73 -5.47 -21.79
N THR A 229 -8.83 -5.04 -22.41
CA THR A 229 -9.05 -3.64 -22.81
C THR A 229 -9.92 -2.86 -21.82
N ASN A 230 -10.70 -3.57 -21.00
CA ASN A 230 -11.57 -3.02 -19.97
C ASN A 230 -11.00 -3.31 -18.58
N GLY A 231 -10.86 -2.24 -17.80
CA GLY A 231 -10.21 -2.27 -16.50
C GLY A 231 -8.68 -2.23 -16.60
N VAL A 232 -8.06 -1.66 -15.58
CA VAL A 232 -6.61 -1.65 -15.40
C VAL A 232 -6.22 -2.33 -14.08
N PRO A 233 -4.98 -2.86 -13.95
CA PRO A 233 -4.50 -3.46 -12.71
C PRO A 233 -4.63 -2.50 -11.51
N ILE A 234 -5.29 -2.94 -10.44
CA ILE A 234 -5.58 -2.08 -9.27
C ILE A 234 -4.47 -2.20 -8.24
N GLY A 235 -4.06 -1.06 -7.65
CA GLY A 235 -3.02 -1.01 -6.60
C GLY A 235 -1.62 -0.67 -7.12
N ASN A 236 -1.48 -0.51 -8.44
CA ASN A 236 -0.23 -0.17 -9.10
C ASN A 236 -0.10 1.34 -9.34
N GLU A 237 1.10 1.89 -9.14
CA GLU A 237 1.36 3.33 -9.36
C GLU A 237 1.09 3.73 -10.82
N ILE A 238 1.43 2.88 -11.78
CA ILE A 238 1.24 3.18 -13.21
C ILE A 238 -0.24 3.31 -13.57
N SER A 239 -1.10 2.46 -13.01
CA SER A 239 -2.54 2.55 -13.25
C SER A 239 -3.13 3.85 -12.72
N ARG A 240 -2.58 4.38 -11.62
CA ARG A 240 -3.00 5.68 -11.08
C ARG A 240 -2.52 6.83 -11.97
N ILE A 241 -1.30 6.77 -12.49
CA ILE A 241 -0.79 7.74 -13.48
C ILE A 241 -1.63 7.69 -14.76
N PHE A 242 -1.98 6.48 -15.23
CA PHE A 242 -2.84 6.30 -16.39
C PHE A 242 -4.22 6.95 -16.18
N SER A 243 -4.85 6.72 -15.02
CA SER A 243 -6.13 7.35 -14.68
C SER A 243 -6.01 8.86 -14.56
N GLU A 244 -4.90 9.39 -14.02
CA GLU A 244 -4.73 10.84 -13.90
C GLU A 244 -4.71 11.53 -15.27
N ILE A 245 -4.06 10.95 -16.27
CA ILE A 245 -4.07 11.51 -17.63
C ILE A 245 -5.50 11.57 -18.19
N LEU A 246 -6.32 10.55 -17.95
CA LEU A 246 -7.72 10.55 -18.38
C LEU A 246 -8.50 11.65 -17.67
N PHE A 247 -8.40 11.71 -16.34
CA PHE A 247 -9.13 12.70 -15.56
C PHE A 247 -8.69 14.13 -15.84
N GLN A 248 -7.42 14.37 -16.15
CA GLN A 248 -6.94 15.69 -16.59
C GLN A 248 -7.66 16.17 -17.85
N LYS A 249 -7.97 15.27 -18.80
CA LYS A 249 -8.79 15.64 -19.96
C LYS A 249 -10.26 15.83 -19.60
N ILE A 250 -10.81 14.99 -18.72
CA ILE A 250 -12.20 15.12 -18.25
C ILE A 250 -12.39 16.46 -17.55
N ASP A 251 -11.46 16.85 -16.67
CA ASP A 251 -11.47 18.12 -15.96
C ASP A 251 -11.53 19.31 -16.93
N LEU A 252 -10.73 19.29 -18.00
CA LEU A 252 -10.76 20.32 -19.04
C LEU A 252 -12.11 20.37 -19.77
N ASN A 253 -12.67 19.20 -20.11
CA ASN A 253 -13.99 19.15 -20.76
C ASN A 253 -15.09 19.71 -19.86
N ILE A 254 -15.00 19.49 -18.55
CA ILE A 254 -15.94 20.07 -17.57
C ILE A 254 -15.81 21.59 -17.56
N GLU A 255 -14.59 22.12 -17.51
CA GLU A 255 -14.35 23.57 -17.53
C GLU A 255 -14.87 24.21 -18.83
N ASP A 256 -14.57 23.64 -19.99
CA ASP A 256 -15.04 24.13 -21.29
C ASP A 256 -16.58 24.14 -21.36
N LYS A 257 -17.22 23.09 -20.83
CA LYS A 257 -18.68 22.94 -20.84
C LYS A 257 -19.39 23.92 -19.92
N LEU A 258 -18.82 24.18 -18.74
CA LEU A 258 -19.36 25.15 -17.80
C LEU A 258 -19.18 26.58 -18.31
N LEU A 259 -18.04 26.86 -18.96
CA LEU A 259 -17.81 28.16 -19.60
C LEU A 259 -18.81 28.42 -20.75
N ALA A 260 -19.18 27.39 -21.52
CA ALA A 260 -20.16 27.50 -22.61
C ALA A 260 -21.59 27.86 -22.15
N ILE A 261 -21.89 27.74 -20.86
CA ILE A 261 -23.15 28.17 -20.24
C ILE A 261 -22.94 29.34 -19.26
N ASP A 262 -21.90 30.14 -19.49
CA ASP A 262 -21.54 31.36 -18.76
C ASP A 262 -21.25 31.14 -17.26
N LEU A 263 -20.92 29.91 -16.85
CA LEU A 263 -20.42 29.63 -15.51
C LEU A 263 -18.91 29.83 -15.47
N VAL A 264 -18.47 30.82 -14.68
CA VAL A 264 -17.06 31.21 -14.60
C VAL A 264 -16.43 30.64 -13.35
N TRP A 265 -15.35 29.88 -13.54
CA TRP A 265 -14.51 29.37 -12.45
C TRP A 265 -14.06 30.50 -11.52
N GLY A 266 -14.17 30.27 -10.21
CA GLY A 266 -13.78 31.25 -9.20
C GLY A 266 -14.77 32.40 -9.02
N LYS A 267 -15.88 32.46 -9.77
CA LYS A 267 -16.99 33.38 -9.50
C LYS A 267 -18.25 32.61 -9.15
N HIS A 268 -18.66 31.72 -10.05
CA HIS A 268 -19.90 30.96 -9.93
C HIS A 268 -19.67 29.60 -9.25
N TYR A 269 -18.53 28.97 -9.54
CA TYR A 269 -18.16 27.66 -9.02
C TYR A 269 -16.64 27.48 -8.88
N GLN A 270 -16.20 26.49 -8.09
CA GLN A 270 -14.85 25.91 -8.12
C GLN A 270 -14.95 24.39 -7.91
N ILE A 271 -14.18 23.60 -8.66
CA ILE A 271 -14.18 22.12 -8.64
C ILE A 271 -12.77 21.59 -8.42
N TYR A 272 -12.55 20.88 -7.34
CA TYR A 272 -11.30 20.19 -7.09
C TYR A 272 -11.48 18.69 -7.24
N ARG A 273 -10.41 17.96 -7.53
CA ARG A 273 -10.41 16.50 -7.66
C ARG A 273 -9.22 15.90 -6.92
N TYR A 274 -9.46 14.90 -6.06
CA TYR A 274 -8.42 14.08 -5.46
C TYR A 274 -8.55 12.66 -5.99
N VAL A 275 -7.66 12.26 -6.91
CA VAL A 275 -7.78 10.98 -7.63
C VAL A 275 -9.13 10.89 -8.34
N ASP A 276 -10.09 10.13 -7.80
CA ASP A 276 -11.44 9.92 -8.33
C ASP A 276 -12.55 10.61 -7.50
N ASP A 277 -12.19 11.35 -6.45
CA ASP A 277 -13.13 12.14 -5.62
C ASP A 277 -13.21 13.59 -6.14
N TYR A 278 -14.41 14.05 -6.51
CA TYR A 278 -14.70 15.44 -6.87
C TYR A 278 -15.26 16.24 -5.67
N PHE A 279 -14.80 17.49 -5.54
CA PHE A 279 -15.20 18.49 -4.56
C PHE A 279 -15.72 19.73 -5.29
N ILE A 280 -17.03 19.87 -5.38
CA ILE A 280 -17.69 20.90 -6.17
C ILE A 280 -18.23 21.97 -5.22
N PHE A 281 -17.89 23.23 -5.46
CA PHE A 281 -18.35 24.39 -4.71
C PHE A 281 -19.12 25.32 -5.64
N SER A 282 -20.24 25.86 -5.18
CA SER A 282 -21.03 26.81 -5.97
C SER A 282 -21.81 27.80 -5.10
N ILE A 283 -22.21 28.93 -5.69
CA ILE A 283 -22.91 29.99 -4.95
C ILE A 283 -24.37 29.62 -4.59
N ASN A 284 -25.00 28.69 -5.30
CA ASN A 284 -26.37 28.23 -5.05
C ASN A 284 -26.63 26.83 -5.64
N ARG A 285 -27.78 26.24 -5.28
CA ARG A 285 -28.14 24.87 -5.72
C ARG A 285 -28.35 24.73 -7.23
N GLU A 286 -28.80 25.80 -7.90
CA GLU A 286 -29.01 25.77 -9.36
C GLU A 286 -27.67 25.59 -10.09
N MET A 287 -26.67 26.38 -9.71
CA MET A 287 -25.32 26.27 -10.27
C MET A 287 -24.66 24.95 -9.87
N MET A 288 -24.91 24.45 -8.65
CA MET A 288 -24.46 23.12 -8.23
C MET A 288 -24.99 22.04 -9.17
N ALA A 289 -26.29 22.06 -9.48
CA ALA A 289 -26.91 21.09 -10.37
C ALA A 289 -26.28 21.12 -11.78
N LYS A 290 -26.01 22.32 -12.32
CA LYS A 290 -25.29 22.49 -13.60
C LYS A 290 -23.87 21.92 -13.55
N CYS A 291 -23.12 22.20 -12.47
CA CYS A 291 -21.77 21.66 -12.27
C CYS A 291 -21.77 20.13 -12.17
N LEU A 292 -22.65 19.55 -11.35
CA LEU A 292 -22.76 18.11 -11.18
C LEU A 292 -23.23 17.41 -12.47
N GLY A 293 -24.13 18.04 -13.24
CA GLY A 293 -24.53 17.59 -14.57
C GLY A 293 -23.34 17.54 -15.54
N ALA A 294 -22.57 18.63 -15.62
CA ALA A 294 -21.36 18.68 -16.46
C ALA A 294 -20.34 17.61 -16.08
N VAL A 295 -20.06 17.43 -14.78
CA VAL A 295 -19.19 16.36 -14.27
C VAL A 295 -19.70 14.99 -14.69
N THR A 296 -21.00 14.73 -14.49
CA THR A 296 -21.63 13.44 -14.83
C THR A 296 -21.52 13.12 -16.32
N GLU A 297 -21.85 14.09 -17.18
CA GLU A 297 -21.81 13.90 -18.64
C GLU A 297 -20.38 13.71 -19.16
N CYS A 298 -19.41 14.51 -18.68
CA CYS A 298 -18.02 14.39 -19.10
C CYS A 298 -17.34 13.11 -18.58
N LEU A 299 -17.77 12.57 -17.43
CA LEU A 299 -17.36 11.25 -16.96
C LEU A 299 -17.92 10.14 -17.86
N HIS A 300 -19.20 10.23 -18.21
CA HIS A 300 -19.87 9.25 -19.08
C HIS A 300 -19.19 9.16 -20.46
N ASP A 301 -18.70 10.27 -20.98
CA ASP A 301 -17.92 10.34 -22.22
C ASP A 301 -16.66 9.46 -22.24
N PHE A 302 -16.17 9.05 -21.07
CA PHE A 302 -15.00 8.19 -20.85
C PHE A 302 -15.38 6.87 -20.15
N ASN A 303 -16.66 6.47 -20.18
CA ASN A 303 -17.22 5.27 -19.55
C ASN A 303 -17.18 5.26 -18.01
N PHE A 304 -17.08 6.43 -17.37
CA PHE A 304 -17.19 6.56 -15.92
C PHE A 304 -18.61 6.96 -15.48
N ALA A 305 -18.95 6.65 -14.24
CA ALA A 305 -20.20 7.06 -13.61
C ALA A 305 -19.95 7.50 -12.16
N LEU A 306 -20.76 8.44 -11.67
CA LEU A 306 -20.73 8.84 -10.26
C LEU A 306 -21.46 7.83 -9.37
N ASN A 307 -20.94 7.64 -8.17
CA ASN A 307 -21.58 6.86 -7.13
C ASN A 307 -22.65 7.69 -6.42
N GLN A 308 -23.90 7.53 -6.83
CA GLN A 308 -25.03 8.27 -6.27
C GLN A 308 -25.17 8.08 -4.75
N SER A 309 -24.92 6.87 -4.23
CA SER A 309 -25.01 6.58 -2.78
C SER A 309 -23.97 7.30 -1.92
N LYS A 310 -22.86 7.75 -2.53
CA LYS A 310 -21.80 8.51 -1.86
C LYS A 310 -21.80 9.99 -2.25
N THR A 311 -22.68 10.40 -3.16
CA THR A 311 -22.76 11.79 -3.57
C THR A 311 -23.54 12.56 -2.51
N GLN A 312 -22.90 13.52 -1.87
CA GLN A 312 -23.48 14.28 -0.76
C GLN A 312 -23.38 15.76 -1.06
N THR A 313 -24.49 16.47 -0.89
CA THR A 313 -24.55 17.93 -0.99
C THR A 313 -24.84 18.53 0.37
N LEU A 314 -24.08 19.55 0.74
CA LEU A 314 -24.15 20.29 1.99
C LEU A 314 -24.36 21.78 1.68
N GLU A 315 -25.08 22.46 2.57
CA GLU A 315 -25.07 23.92 2.66
C GLU A 315 -24.14 24.34 3.79
N ARG A 316 -23.65 25.58 3.72
CA ARG A 316 -22.74 26.11 4.75
C ARG A 316 -23.42 26.06 6.14
N PRO A 317 -22.74 25.57 7.21
CA PRO A 317 -21.35 25.12 7.27
C PRO A 317 -21.11 23.73 6.65
N PHE A 318 -20.00 23.58 5.93
CA PHE A 318 -19.61 22.37 5.20
C PHE A 318 -18.99 21.30 6.10
N SER A 319 -19.66 20.95 7.20
CA SER A 319 -19.20 19.92 8.12
C SER A 319 -19.90 18.58 7.89
N SER A 320 -19.11 17.50 7.84
CA SER A 320 -19.65 16.14 7.80
C SER A 320 -19.67 15.51 9.19
N LYS A 321 -20.59 14.57 9.41
CA LYS A 321 -20.66 13.74 10.63
C LYS A 321 -19.30 13.09 10.97
N ILE A 322 -18.58 12.65 9.93
CA ILE A 322 -17.25 12.06 10.04
C ILE A 322 -16.23 13.08 10.57
N ALA A 323 -16.27 14.31 10.07
CA ALA A 323 -15.37 15.38 10.49
C ALA A 323 -15.60 15.77 11.95
N CYS A 324 -16.85 15.99 12.37
CA CYS A 324 -17.18 16.31 13.77
C CYS A 324 -16.70 15.21 14.73
N THR A 325 -17.01 13.94 14.41
CA THR A 325 -16.56 12.79 15.21
C THR A 325 -15.03 12.77 15.35
N ALA A 326 -14.31 13.06 14.27
CA ALA A 326 -12.85 13.05 14.27
C ALA A 326 -12.25 14.20 15.11
N VAL A 327 -12.85 15.40 15.09
CA VAL A 327 -12.42 16.54 15.90
C VAL A 327 -12.54 16.23 17.39
N GLU A 328 -13.73 15.83 17.85
CA GLU A 328 -13.95 15.48 19.27
C GLU A 328 -13.07 14.31 19.71
N THR A 329 -12.82 13.34 18.82
CA THR A 329 -11.90 12.23 19.10
C THR A 329 -10.46 12.72 19.28
N LYS A 330 -9.99 13.66 18.44
CA LYS A 330 -8.63 14.24 18.58
C LYS A 330 -8.49 15.01 19.90
N GLU A 331 -9.51 15.77 20.29
CA GLU A 331 -9.54 16.50 21.56
C GLU A 331 -9.45 15.53 22.74
N TYR A 332 -10.31 14.51 22.76
CA TYR A 332 -10.31 13.51 23.83
C TYR A 332 -9.01 12.68 23.88
N LEU A 333 -8.41 12.37 22.72
CA LEU A 333 -7.08 11.75 22.68
C LEU A 333 -6.04 12.63 23.37
N GLY A 334 -6.07 13.95 23.16
CA GLY A 334 -5.16 14.89 23.82
C GLY A 334 -5.33 14.90 25.33
N ASP A 335 -6.56 14.84 25.84
CA ASP A 335 -6.81 14.77 27.28
C ASP A 335 -6.44 13.41 27.88
N PHE A 336 -6.70 12.33 27.14
CA PHE A 336 -6.25 10.99 27.49
C PHE A 336 -4.73 10.90 27.58
N ASP A 337 -4.02 11.57 26.67
CA ASP A 337 -2.56 11.61 26.65
C ASP A 337 -1.99 12.30 27.88
N LYS A 338 -2.57 13.43 28.31
CA LYS A 338 -2.15 14.12 29.54
C LYS A 338 -2.28 13.23 30.79
N ALA A 339 -3.16 12.23 30.78
CA ALA A 339 -3.33 11.31 31.90
C ALA A 339 -2.22 10.24 31.97
N MET A 340 -1.54 9.95 30.86
CA MET A 340 -0.49 8.92 30.78
C MET A 340 0.91 9.48 30.56
N PHE A 341 1.03 10.68 29.97
CA PHE A 341 2.29 11.23 29.53
C PHE A 341 2.42 12.73 29.81
N ASP A 342 3.66 13.19 29.95
CA ASP A 342 4.03 14.61 29.81
C ASP A 342 4.87 14.78 28.54
N LEU A 343 4.37 15.60 27.61
CA LEU A 343 5.08 15.93 26.38
C LEU A 343 6.14 16.98 26.67
N VAL A 344 7.40 16.65 26.39
CA VAL A 344 8.52 17.59 26.47
C VAL A 344 9.01 17.90 25.06
N LYS A 345 9.21 19.19 24.76
CA LYS A 345 9.80 19.68 23.51
C LYS A 345 11.12 20.35 23.85
N GLU A 346 12.19 19.97 23.16
CA GLU A 346 13.51 20.58 23.33
C GLU A 346 13.75 21.69 22.30
N ASP A 347 14.67 22.61 22.63
CA ASP A 347 15.03 23.75 21.79
C ASP A 347 15.60 23.35 20.42
N GLY A 348 15.97 22.07 20.22
CA GLY A 348 16.42 21.48 18.97
C GLY A 348 15.32 20.92 18.06
N GLY A 349 14.05 21.00 18.46
CA GLY A 349 12.90 20.46 17.73
C GLY A 349 12.58 18.98 18.02
N ASP A 350 13.41 18.29 18.80
CA ASP A 350 13.13 16.93 19.26
C ASP A 350 12.02 16.96 20.33
N SER A 351 11.14 15.96 20.31
CA SER A 351 10.10 15.80 21.32
C SER A 351 10.05 14.37 21.86
N TYR A 352 9.70 14.22 23.13
CA TYR A 352 9.59 12.91 23.79
C TYR A 352 8.48 12.90 24.83
N LEU A 353 8.02 11.70 25.20
CA LEU A 353 6.95 11.50 26.18
C LEU A 353 7.51 10.94 27.49
N LEU A 354 7.48 11.75 28.55
CA LEU A 354 7.74 11.26 29.91
C LEU A 354 6.53 10.46 30.39
N ILE A 355 6.80 9.30 30.98
CA ILE A 355 5.77 8.35 31.39
C ILE A 355 5.23 8.69 32.79
N LYS A 356 3.90 8.74 32.92
CA LYS A 356 3.20 8.77 34.21
C LYS A 356 2.84 7.35 34.66
N LYS A 357 2.75 7.16 35.97
CA LYS A 357 2.37 5.87 36.54
C LYS A 357 0.89 5.58 36.34
N VAL A 358 0.58 4.50 35.62
CA VAL A 358 -0.77 3.97 35.47
C VAL A 358 -0.96 2.77 36.41
N TYR A 359 -1.98 2.83 37.27
CA TYR A 359 -2.26 1.80 38.28
C TYR A 359 -3.33 0.79 37.84
N LYS A 360 -4.30 1.22 37.01
CA LYS A 360 -5.43 0.38 36.56
C LYS A 360 -5.57 0.42 35.03
N PRO A 361 -4.72 -0.31 34.29
CA PRO A 361 -4.72 -0.31 32.82
C PRO A 361 -6.11 -0.56 32.21
N LEU A 362 -6.75 -1.68 32.57
CA LEU A 362 -8.04 -2.08 32.00
C LEU A 362 -9.17 -1.08 32.31
N GLY A 363 -9.18 -0.50 33.51
CA GLY A 363 -10.15 0.53 33.88
C GLY A 363 -9.97 1.82 33.05
N MET A 364 -8.74 2.16 32.69
CA MET A 364 -8.43 3.27 31.81
C MET A 364 -8.87 2.98 30.36
N VAL A 365 -8.58 1.78 29.83
CA VAL A 365 -9.04 1.31 28.51
C VAL A 365 -10.56 1.37 28.38
N ASN A 366 -11.28 0.82 29.35
CA ASN A 366 -12.74 0.77 29.34
C ASN A 366 -13.37 2.17 29.33
N ARG A 367 -12.82 3.11 30.10
CA ARG A 367 -13.26 4.52 30.08
C ARG A 367 -12.97 5.19 28.75
N PHE A 368 -11.80 4.92 28.16
CA PHE A 368 -11.47 5.41 26.83
C PHE A 368 -12.47 4.94 25.78
N ILE A 369 -12.71 3.62 25.71
CA ILE A 369 -13.66 3.02 24.76
C ILE A 369 -15.08 3.55 24.98
N ALA A 370 -15.55 3.65 26.23
CA ALA A 370 -16.87 4.17 26.54
C ALA A 370 -17.06 5.62 26.06
N LYS A 371 -16.04 6.47 26.24
CA LYS A 371 -16.09 7.86 25.78
C LYS A 371 -16.06 7.96 24.26
N ILE A 372 -15.19 7.20 23.58
CA ILE A 372 -15.17 7.15 22.11
C ILE A 372 -16.52 6.66 21.56
N ARG A 373 -17.11 5.63 22.18
CA ARG A 373 -18.46 5.16 21.81
C ARG A 373 -19.48 6.27 21.93
N SER A 374 -19.46 7.04 23.01
CA SER A 374 -20.33 8.21 23.18
C SER A 374 -20.14 9.24 22.08
N ILE A 375 -18.88 9.60 21.74
CA ILE A 375 -18.57 10.56 20.67
C ILE A 375 -19.13 10.10 19.32
N CYS A 376 -18.96 8.82 18.99
CA CYS A 376 -19.53 8.24 17.77
C CYS A 376 -21.06 8.32 17.77
N LEU A 377 -21.73 7.94 18.85
CA LEU A 377 -23.19 7.96 18.91
C LEU A 377 -23.75 9.39 18.82
N THR A 378 -23.13 10.36 19.49
CA THR A 378 -23.54 11.77 19.48
C THR A 378 -23.47 12.37 18.07
N ASN A 379 -22.45 12.01 17.29
CA ASN A 379 -22.23 12.55 15.95
C ASN A 379 -22.84 11.67 14.83
N GLU A 380 -23.58 10.62 15.17
CA GLU A 380 -24.02 9.57 14.23
C GLU A 380 -22.85 8.98 13.41
N GLY A 381 -21.68 8.94 14.02
CA GLY A 381 -20.47 8.33 13.50
C GLY A 381 -20.34 6.86 13.88
N THR A 382 -19.30 6.22 13.35
CA THR A 382 -18.97 4.81 13.58
C THR A 382 -17.49 4.65 13.87
N TYR A 383 -17.07 3.52 14.46
CA TYR A 383 -15.64 3.24 14.67
C TYR A 383 -14.82 3.26 13.39
N LYS A 384 -15.41 2.88 12.24
CA LYS A 384 -14.79 3.00 10.92
C LYS A 384 -14.27 4.43 10.63
N ASN A 385 -14.90 5.45 11.19
CA ASN A 385 -14.50 6.85 10.99
C ASN A 385 -13.25 7.25 11.78
N ILE A 386 -12.93 6.53 12.87
CA ILE A 386 -11.93 6.97 13.85
C ILE A 386 -10.86 5.92 14.19
N SER A 387 -11.04 4.64 13.83
CA SER A 387 -10.08 3.57 14.14
C SER A 387 -8.67 3.87 13.64
N SER A 388 -8.52 4.25 12.37
CA SER A 388 -7.21 4.54 11.78
C SER A 388 -6.54 5.79 12.41
N LEU A 389 -7.34 6.74 12.88
CA LEU A 389 -6.86 7.94 13.59
C LEU A 389 -6.32 7.57 14.97
N ILE A 390 -7.06 6.76 15.74
CA ILE A 390 -6.65 6.29 17.07
C ILE A 390 -5.40 5.43 16.98
N ILE A 391 -5.39 4.42 16.09
CA ILE A 391 -4.23 3.54 15.89
C ILE A 391 -3.01 4.35 15.45
N GLY A 392 -3.18 5.30 14.54
CA GLY A 392 -2.11 6.20 14.13
C GLY A 392 -1.60 7.10 15.27
N SER A 393 -2.48 7.55 16.17
CA SER A 393 -2.11 8.30 17.38
C SER A 393 -1.29 7.43 18.34
N ILE A 394 -1.69 6.18 18.56
CA ILE A 394 -0.94 5.21 19.38
C ILE A 394 0.45 4.97 18.79
N LYS A 395 0.55 4.77 17.47
CA LYS A 395 1.84 4.60 16.79
C LYS A 395 2.81 5.74 17.10
N ARG A 396 2.34 6.98 16.99
CA ARG A 396 3.15 8.17 17.30
C ARG A 396 3.62 8.20 18.75
N LYS A 397 2.76 7.81 19.70
CA LYS A 397 3.11 7.75 21.13
C LYS A 397 4.19 6.72 21.38
N VAL A 398 4.00 5.50 20.89
CA VAL A 398 4.95 4.39 21.06
C VAL A 398 6.34 4.74 20.51
N ALA A 399 6.41 5.45 19.38
CA ALA A 399 7.67 5.92 18.82
C ALA A 399 8.43 6.91 19.74
N LEU A 400 7.72 7.64 20.61
CA LEU A 400 8.30 8.65 21.51
C LEU A 400 8.64 8.13 22.91
N LEU A 401 8.20 6.91 23.27
CA LEU A 401 8.35 6.38 24.62
C LEU A 401 9.81 6.12 24.98
N GLU A 402 10.58 5.53 24.06
CA GLU A 402 11.96 5.12 24.33
C GLU A 402 12.83 6.32 24.75
N GLN A 403 12.83 7.38 23.94
CA GLN A 403 13.60 8.60 24.26
C GLN A 403 13.14 9.22 25.59
N GLY A 404 11.85 9.15 25.91
CA GLY A 404 11.32 9.65 27.17
C GLY A 404 11.75 8.83 28.38
N ILE A 405 11.85 7.50 28.25
CA ILE A 405 12.37 6.62 29.31
C ILE A 405 13.88 6.89 29.52
N GLU A 406 14.67 7.00 28.45
CA GLU A 406 16.12 7.26 28.52
C GLU A 406 16.44 8.57 29.23
N LYS A 407 15.65 9.62 28.95
CA LYS A 407 15.83 10.96 29.54
C LYS A 407 15.21 11.10 30.92
N SER A 408 14.33 10.19 31.34
CA SER A 408 13.72 10.23 32.67
C SER A 408 14.72 9.79 33.75
N LYS A 409 14.88 10.61 34.79
CA LYS A 409 15.72 10.27 35.96
C LYS A 409 15.25 9.01 36.68
N GLU A 410 13.94 8.80 36.72
CA GLU A 410 13.31 7.70 37.46
C GLU A 410 13.29 6.38 36.67
N LYS A 411 13.56 6.42 35.35
CA LYS A 411 13.45 5.27 34.43
C LYS A 411 12.21 4.40 34.72
N PRO A 412 11.00 4.96 34.58
CA PRO A 412 9.78 4.30 35.00
C PRO A 412 9.54 3.04 34.16
N ASN A 413 9.03 1.98 34.80
CA ASN A 413 8.60 0.78 34.09
C ASN A 413 7.42 1.13 33.14
N PRO A 414 7.56 0.94 31.82
CA PRO A 414 6.55 1.33 30.85
C PRO A 414 5.37 0.36 30.71
N ILE A 415 5.41 -0.83 31.33
CA ILE A 415 4.51 -1.96 31.02
C ILE A 415 3.03 -1.58 31.04
N ASN A 416 2.55 -0.95 32.12
CA ASN A 416 1.13 -0.60 32.25
C ASN A 416 0.65 0.39 31.17
N ASN A 417 1.51 1.32 30.75
CA ASN A 417 1.19 2.26 29.68
C ASN A 417 1.16 1.55 28.33
N ILE A 418 2.12 0.66 28.08
CA ILE A 418 2.16 -0.16 26.87
C ILE A 418 0.92 -1.04 26.77
N ILE A 419 0.49 -1.69 27.87
CA ILE A 419 -0.73 -2.51 27.90
C ILE A 419 -1.96 -1.68 27.55
N VAL A 420 -2.11 -0.46 28.09
CA VAL A 420 -3.22 0.44 27.72
C VAL A 420 -3.21 0.74 26.22
N LEU A 421 -2.06 1.09 25.67
CA LEU A 421 -1.91 1.43 24.24
C LEU A 421 -2.21 0.21 23.35
N ILE A 422 -1.73 -0.97 23.71
CA ILE A 422 -1.94 -2.22 22.98
C ILE A 422 -3.41 -2.63 22.99
N GLU A 423 -4.06 -2.64 24.15
CA GLU A 423 -5.48 -2.97 24.29
C GLU A 423 -6.37 -2.06 23.42
N ILE A 424 -6.10 -0.75 23.42
CA ILE A 424 -6.83 0.21 22.59
C ILE A 424 -6.54 -0.06 21.09
N ALA A 425 -5.29 -0.29 20.72
CA ALA A 425 -4.92 -0.54 19.32
C ALA A 425 -5.59 -1.81 18.77
N PHE A 426 -5.58 -2.91 19.53
CA PHE A 426 -6.26 -4.15 19.16
C PHE A 426 -7.78 -3.98 19.10
N PHE A 427 -8.40 -3.28 20.05
CA PHE A 427 -9.84 -3.03 20.03
C PHE A 427 -10.28 -2.30 18.76
N PHE A 428 -9.61 -1.19 18.41
CA PHE A 428 -9.99 -0.40 17.23
C PHE A 428 -9.60 -1.06 15.91
N TYR A 429 -8.59 -1.93 15.92
CA TYR A 429 -8.29 -2.80 14.78
C TYR A 429 -9.40 -3.83 14.57
N ASN A 430 -9.80 -4.55 15.62
CA ASN A 430 -10.88 -5.55 15.54
C ASN A 430 -12.21 -4.94 15.10
N ALA A 431 -12.50 -3.72 15.54
CA ALA A 431 -13.70 -3.00 15.14
C ALA A 431 -13.71 -2.55 13.66
N ASN A 432 -12.56 -2.38 13.02
CA ASN A 432 -12.46 -2.03 11.60
C ASN A 432 -11.12 -2.50 11.00
N PRO A 433 -11.00 -3.80 10.69
CA PRO A 433 -9.77 -4.36 10.14
C PRO A 433 -9.50 -3.82 8.73
N GLN A 434 -8.27 -3.37 8.48
CA GLN A 434 -7.81 -2.87 7.18
C GLN A 434 -6.33 -3.21 6.95
N SER A 435 -5.90 -3.32 5.69
CA SER A 435 -4.48 -3.51 5.35
C SER A 435 -3.55 -2.45 5.95
N SER A 436 -4.02 -1.19 6.02
CA SER A 436 -3.25 -0.09 6.56
C SER A 436 -3.10 -0.14 8.09
N THR A 437 -4.16 -0.54 8.78
CA THR A 437 -4.19 -0.63 10.24
C THR A 437 -3.49 -1.90 10.74
N SER A 438 -3.54 -3.02 10.00
CA SER A 438 -2.80 -4.24 10.36
C SER A 438 -1.28 -4.02 10.35
N ARG A 439 -0.75 -3.34 9.33
CA ARG A 439 0.67 -2.96 9.28
C ARG A 439 1.05 -1.96 10.37
N THR A 440 0.17 -1.00 10.64
CA THR A 440 0.41 -0.03 11.73
C THR A 440 0.45 -0.72 13.08
N LEU A 441 -0.48 -1.65 13.33
CA LEU A 441 -0.54 -2.48 14.54
C LEU A 441 0.69 -3.38 14.66
N CYS A 442 1.12 -4.02 13.56
CA CYS A 442 2.37 -4.79 13.51
C CYS A 442 3.57 -3.95 13.97
N GLY A 443 3.73 -2.73 13.43
CA GLY A 443 4.79 -1.82 13.87
C GLY A 443 4.67 -1.35 15.33
N ILE A 444 3.45 -1.17 15.84
CA ILE A 444 3.20 -0.87 17.26
C ILE A 444 3.68 -2.03 18.14
N ILE A 445 3.31 -3.28 17.80
CA ILE A 445 3.67 -4.48 18.58
C ILE A 445 5.19 -4.64 18.61
N LEU A 446 5.86 -4.55 17.46
CA LEU A 446 7.31 -4.67 17.37
C LEU A 446 8.00 -3.61 18.23
N LYS A 447 7.63 -2.33 18.08
CA LYS A 447 8.26 -1.27 18.87
C LYS A 447 7.98 -1.38 20.37
N CYS A 448 6.77 -1.80 20.75
CA CYS A 448 6.46 -2.10 22.14
C CYS A 448 7.30 -3.26 22.68
N SER A 449 7.52 -4.32 21.89
CA SER A 449 8.38 -5.45 22.26
C SER A 449 9.80 -4.96 22.55
N ASP A 450 10.39 -4.16 21.65
CA ASP A 450 11.74 -3.61 21.84
C ASP A 450 11.85 -2.79 23.13
N VAL A 451 10.85 -1.96 23.40
CA VAL A 451 10.81 -1.11 24.60
C VAL A 451 10.63 -1.96 25.87
N VAL A 452 9.77 -2.98 25.87
CA VAL A 452 9.59 -3.87 27.02
C VAL A 452 10.85 -4.69 27.28
N GLU A 453 11.46 -5.26 26.24
CA GLU A 453 12.70 -6.03 26.37
C GLU A 453 13.84 -5.19 26.96
N LYS A 454 13.95 -3.92 26.55
CA LYS A 454 15.01 -3.01 27.01
C LYS A 454 14.76 -2.40 28.39
N TYR A 455 13.51 -2.10 28.76
CA TYR A 455 13.18 -1.29 29.96
C TYR A 455 12.27 -1.98 30.99
N ALA A 456 11.70 -3.14 30.67
CA ALA A 456 10.88 -3.96 31.57
C ALA A 456 11.13 -5.46 31.32
N PRO A 457 12.39 -5.95 31.46
CA PRO A 457 12.74 -7.32 31.11
C PRO A 457 11.95 -8.38 31.88
N ASP A 458 11.59 -8.09 33.14
CA ASP A 458 10.78 -8.99 33.98
C ASP A 458 9.33 -9.15 33.48
N ASP A 459 8.84 -8.20 32.68
CA ASP A 459 7.48 -8.18 32.15
C ASP A 459 7.38 -8.72 30.71
N VAL A 460 8.48 -9.17 30.09
CA VAL A 460 8.52 -9.62 28.68
C VAL A 460 7.53 -10.75 28.43
N THR A 461 7.56 -11.81 29.24
CA THR A 461 6.64 -12.96 29.09
C THR A 461 5.19 -12.54 29.30
N PHE A 462 4.91 -11.65 30.27
CA PHE A 462 3.58 -11.10 30.48
C PHE A 462 3.09 -10.32 29.25
N PHE A 463 3.90 -9.38 28.73
CA PHE A 463 3.57 -8.61 27.54
C PHE A 463 3.29 -9.52 26.33
N ARG A 464 4.18 -10.49 26.06
CA ARG A 464 4.02 -11.46 24.97
C ARG A 464 2.74 -12.27 25.12
N SER A 465 2.40 -12.72 26.33
CA SER A 465 1.16 -13.46 26.59
C SER A 465 -0.09 -12.63 26.28
N VAL A 466 -0.10 -11.34 26.64
CA VAL A 466 -1.19 -10.42 26.32
C VAL A 466 -1.31 -10.25 24.81
N VAL A 467 -0.21 -10.04 24.10
CA VAL A 467 -0.21 -9.92 22.63
C VAL A 467 -0.77 -11.19 21.98
N ILE A 468 -0.30 -12.37 22.40
CA ILE A 468 -0.78 -13.65 21.86
C ILE A 468 -2.27 -13.86 22.13
N GLU A 469 -2.76 -13.53 23.32
CA GLU A 469 -4.20 -13.57 23.63
C GLU A 469 -5.01 -12.71 22.63
N LYS A 470 -4.57 -11.47 22.37
CA LYS A 470 -5.29 -10.59 21.44
C LYS A 470 -5.23 -11.07 19.99
N ILE A 471 -4.09 -11.63 19.57
CA ILE A 471 -3.97 -12.22 18.23
C ILE A 471 -4.85 -13.47 18.10
N ASN A 472 -4.95 -14.29 19.14
CA ASN A 472 -5.86 -15.43 19.18
C ASN A 472 -7.33 -15.00 19.00
N LEU A 473 -7.75 -13.89 19.61
CA LEU A 473 -9.09 -13.34 19.39
C LEU A 473 -9.31 -12.93 17.92
N ILE A 474 -8.28 -12.42 17.24
CA ILE A 474 -8.35 -12.10 15.80
C ILE A 474 -8.45 -13.36 14.94
N PHE A 475 -7.70 -14.40 15.29
CA PHE A 475 -7.69 -15.64 14.51
C PHE A 475 -8.96 -16.46 14.73
N GLY A 476 -9.51 -16.47 15.95
CA GLY A 476 -10.80 -17.07 16.26
C GLY A 476 -11.99 -16.27 15.71
N GLY A 477 -11.80 -14.97 15.44
CA GLY A 477 -12.78 -14.13 14.79
C GLY A 477 -12.86 -14.35 13.27
N ILE A 478 -14.07 -14.31 12.73
CA ILE A 478 -14.33 -14.31 11.28
C ILE A 478 -15.07 -13.02 10.93
N THR A 479 -14.55 -12.26 9.97
CA THR A 479 -15.22 -11.05 9.48
C THR A 479 -16.36 -11.39 8.50
N ASN A 480 -17.35 -10.51 8.38
CA ASN A 480 -18.42 -10.69 7.37
C ASN A 480 -17.85 -10.77 5.94
N ALA A 481 -16.80 -10.02 5.66
CA ALA A 481 -16.06 -10.08 4.41
C ALA A 481 -15.51 -11.50 4.12
N GLU A 482 -15.01 -12.21 5.13
CA GLU A 482 -14.53 -13.60 5.00
C GLU A 482 -15.69 -14.59 4.81
N ILE A 483 -16.85 -14.36 5.44
CA ILE A 483 -18.04 -15.20 5.28
C ILE A 483 -18.58 -15.07 3.85
N GLU A 484 -18.76 -13.84 3.35
CA GLU A 484 -19.34 -13.56 2.04
C GLU A 484 -18.48 -14.07 0.87
N ASN A 485 -17.15 -14.14 1.04
CA ASN A 485 -16.22 -14.54 -0.02
C ASN A 485 -15.86 -16.03 -0.01
N ASN A 486 -16.69 -16.89 0.61
CA ASN A 486 -16.38 -18.30 0.86
C ASN A 486 -15.00 -18.46 1.52
N SER A 487 -14.97 -18.51 2.85
CA SER A 487 -13.78 -18.59 3.72
C SER A 487 -12.67 -19.58 3.31
N LYS A 488 -12.95 -20.51 2.38
CA LYS A 488 -12.02 -21.47 1.77
C LYS A 488 -11.06 -20.88 0.72
N ASP A 489 -11.35 -19.73 0.11
CA ASP A 489 -10.50 -19.20 -0.97
C ASP A 489 -9.67 -17.97 -0.56
N PHE A 490 -9.86 -17.48 0.67
CA PHE A 490 -9.30 -16.20 1.09
C PHE A 490 -8.68 -16.28 2.49
N LEU A 491 -7.35 -16.17 2.57
CA LEU A 491 -6.63 -15.85 3.80
C LEU A 491 -6.30 -14.35 3.80
N PRO A 492 -6.91 -13.54 4.69
CA PRO A 492 -6.57 -12.13 4.76
C PRO A 492 -5.11 -11.98 5.21
N PHE A 493 -4.25 -11.40 4.38
CA PHE A 493 -2.87 -11.16 4.80
C PHE A 493 -2.79 -10.13 5.93
N GLU A 494 -3.86 -9.40 6.25
CA GLU A 494 -3.96 -8.63 7.48
C GLU A 494 -3.76 -9.49 8.73
N LYS A 495 -4.29 -10.72 8.74
CA LYS A 495 -4.03 -11.71 9.81
C LYS A 495 -2.56 -12.15 9.78
N LEU A 496 -1.99 -12.32 8.57
CA LEU A 496 -0.56 -12.67 8.41
C LEU A 496 0.38 -11.54 8.86
N ASN A 497 0.06 -10.27 8.60
CA ASN A 497 0.85 -9.13 9.07
C ASN A 497 0.92 -9.08 10.60
N ILE A 498 -0.19 -9.42 11.26
CA ILE A 498 -0.26 -9.47 12.71
C ILE A 498 0.47 -10.71 13.23
N LEU A 499 0.34 -11.87 12.58
CA LEU A 499 1.14 -13.05 12.89
C LEU A 499 2.65 -12.74 12.83
N LEU A 500 3.09 -12.07 11.78
CA LEU A 500 4.49 -11.71 11.58
C LEU A 500 5.03 -10.80 12.70
N SER A 501 4.18 -10.05 13.40
CA SER A 501 4.64 -9.23 14.53
C SER A 501 5.24 -10.05 15.69
N THR A 502 4.93 -11.35 15.78
CA THR A 502 5.43 -12.24 16.85
C THR A 502 6.60 -13.12 16.41
N HIS A 503 7.15 -12.93 15.20
CA HIS A 503 8.23 -13.76 14.64
C HIS A 503 9.54 -13.77 15.45
N ASN A 504 9.77 -12.77 16.32
CA ASN A 504 10.95 -12.68 17.21
C ASN A 504 10.68 -13.20 18.63
N PHE A 505 9.45 -13.66 18.92
CA PHE A 505 9.15 -14.25 20.21
C PHE A 505 9.82 -15.63 20.34
N ASN A 506 10.06 -16.05 21.58
CA ASN A 506 10.58 -17.39 21.84
C ASN A 506 9.59 -18.45 21.34
N PHE A 507 10.08 -19.65 20.99
CA PHE A 507 9.22 -20.71 20.47
C PHE A 507 8.04 -21.05 21.38
N SER A 508 8.28 -21.12 22.70
CA SER A 508 7.24 -21.36 23.71
C SER A 508 6.21 -20.22 23.85
N GLU A 509 6.47 -19.06 23.25
CA GLU A 509 5.66 -17.84 23.37
C GLU A 509 5.08 -17.40 22.02
N LYS A 510 5.32 -18.15 20.94
CA LYS A 510 4.75 -17.91 19.60
C LYS A 510 3.77 -19.01 19.21
N PHE A 511 3.07 -18.83 18.09
CA PHE A 511 2.15 -19.85 17.57
C PHE A 511 2.92 -21.06 17.04
N ASP A 512 2.61 -22.25 17.56
CA ASP A 512 3.13 -23.53 17.08
C ASP A 512 2.55 -23.93 15.70
N GLU A 513 3.06 -25.03 15.12
CA GLU A 513 2.61 -25.49 13.81
C GLU A 513 1.11 -25.86 13.77
N GLU A 514 0.53 -26.37 14.85
CA GLU A 514 -0.89 -26.76 14.90
C GLU A 514 -1.82 -25.54 14.82
N HIS A 515 -1.48 -24.46 15.53
CA HIS A 515 -2.22 -23.21 15.45
C HIS A 515 -2.16 -22.61 14.04
N ILE A 516 -0.99 -22.68 13.39
CA ILE A 516 -0.86 -22.22 12.00
C ILE A 516 -1.65 -23.11 11.04
N PHE A 517 -1.66 -24.43 11.23
CA PHE A 517 -2.48 -25.34 10.42
C PHE A 517 -3.97 -25.02 10.55
N LYS A 518 -4.48 -24.76 11.76
CA LYS A 518 -5.87 -24.31 11.96
C LYS A 518 -6.17 -22.99 11.24
N LEU A 519 -5.23 -22.05 11.23
CA LEU A 519 -5.41 -20.77 10.55
C LEU A 519 -5.56 -20.93 9.02
N ILE A 520 -4.88 -21.90 8.42
CA ILE A 520 -4.87 -22.16 6.97
C ILE A 520 -5.78 -23.31 6.54
N GLU A 521 -6.46 -23.97 7.48
CA GLU A 521 -7.27 -25.14 7.20
C GLU A 521 -8.38 -24.82 6.19
N GLY A 522 -8.47 -25.65 5.15
CA GLY A 522 -9.45 -25.49 4.08
C GLY A 522 -9.19 -24.30 3.15
N LYS A 523 -8.06 -23.59 3.28
CA LYS A 523 -7.73 -22.41 2.48
C LYS A 523 -6.82 -22.73 1.29
N SER A 524 -7.12 -22.13 0.13
CA SER A 524 -6.21 -22.12 -1.01
C SER A 524 -5.12 -21.07 -0.81
N LEU A 525 -3.87 -21.51 -0.62
CA LEU A 525 -2.75 -20.61 -0.38
C LEU A 525 -2.21 -20.01 -1.67
N ASN A 526 -2.09 -18.68 -1.70
CA ASN A 526 -1.49 -17.94 -2.80
C ASN A 526 -0.02 -17.58 -2.50
N TYR A 527 0.65 -16.93 -3.45
CA TYR A 527 2.04 -16.49 -3.29
C TYR A 527 2.32 -15.73 -1.98
N PHE A 528 1.49 -14.75 -1.62
CA PHE A 528 1.68 -13.94 -0.41
C PHE A 528 1.51 -14.72 0.88
N ASP A 529 0.59 -15.69 0.90
CA ASP A 529 0.41 -16.58 2.05
C ASP A 529 1.67 -17.42 2.28
N LEU A 530 2.18 -18.04 1.20
CA LEU A 530 3.33 -18.93 1.25
C LEU A 530 4.60 -18.22 1.72
N ILE A 531 4.91 -17.04 1.17
CA ILE A 531 6.11 -16.30 1.61
C ILE A 531 6.00 -15.82 3.05
N SER A 532 4.80 -15.40 3.49
CA SER A 532 4.61 -14.87 4.85
C SER A 532 4.73 -15.99 5.89
N LEU A 533 4.15 -17.16 5.61
CA LEU A 533 4.23 -18.31 6.50
C LEU A 533 5.65 -18.88 6.54
N LEU A 534 6.35 -18.99 5.41
CA LEU A 534 7.76 -19.41 5.39
C LEU A 534 8.68 -18.41 6.12
N PHE A 535 8.41 -17.12 6.00
CA PHE A 535 9.17 -16.10 6.73
C PHE A 535 8.96 -16.23 8.24
N TYR A 536 7.72 -16.48 8.67
CA TYR A 536 7.38 -16.69 10.08
C TYR A 536 8.10 -17.91 10.69
N THR A 537 8.26 -19.00 9.93
CA THR A 537 8.95 -20.20 10.46
C THR A 537 10.45 -19.99 10.62
N LYS A 538 11.08 -19.11 9.83
CA LYS A 538 12.55 -18.91 9.80
C LYS A 538 13.35 -20.21 9.59
N GLY A 539 12.74 -21.24 8.99
CA GLY A 539 13.34 -22.56 8.82
C GLY A 539 13.54 -23.35 10.12
N ASP A 540 12.88 -22.95 11.20
CA ASP A 540 12.93 -23.63 12.50
C ASP A 540 12.35 -25.05 12.42
N VAL A 541 13.05 -26.02 13.02
CA VAL A 541 12.78 -27.46 12.91
C VAL A 541 11.42 -27.84 13.49
N GLU A 542 10.95 -27.08 14.46
CA GLU A 542 9.64 -27.26 15.09
C GLU A 542 8.47 -27.04 14.11
N TYR A 543 8.71 -26.35 12.98
CA TYR A 543 7.74 -26.17 11.90
C TYR A 543 7.99 -27.09 10.71
N SER A 544 8.76 -28.17 10.87
CA SER A 544 9.15 -29.04 9.76
C SER A 544 7.96 -29.59 8.96
N LYS A 545 6.84 -29.95 9.60
CA LYS A 545 5.64 -30.42 8.88
C LYS A 545 4.98 -29.30 8.11
N LEU A 546 4.86 -28.12 8.73
CA LEU A 546 4.34 -26.92 8.07
C LEU A 546 5.20 -26.53 6.85
N ILE A 547 6.53 -26.50 6.98
CA ILE A 547 7.44 -26.16 5.86
C ILE A 547 7.24 -27.15 4.70
N GLN A 548 7.19 -28.46 4.97
CA GLN A 548 6.93 -29.47 3.94
C GLN A 548 5.57 -29.27 3.25
N PHE A 549 4.54 -28.93 4.01
CA PHE A 549 3.22 -28.59 3.47
C PHE A 549 3.29 -27.36 2.56
N LEU A 550 3.89 -26.26 3.02
CA LEU A 550 4.03 -25.01 2.25
C LEU A 550 4.84 -25.23 0.96
N GLU A 551 5.91 -26.03 1.00
CA GLU A 551 6.65 -26.44 -0.19
C GLU A 551 5.78 -27.20 -1.19
N SER A 552 4.89 -28.07 -0.70
CA SER A 552 3.98 -28.84 -1.55
C SER A 552 2.95 -27.93 -2.25
N GLU A 553 2.38 -26.96 -1.53
CA GLU A 553 1.47 -25.96 -2.09
C GLU A 553 2.17 -25.04 -3.10
N ALA A 554 3.38 -24.58 -2.77
CA ALA A 554 4.20 -23.80 -3.70
C ALA A 554 4.48 -24.57 -5.00
N LEU A 555 4.73 -25.87 -4.91
CA LEU A 555 4.94 -26.69 -6.09
C LEU A 555 3.68 -26.81 -6.96
N LYS A 556 2.46 -26.78 -6.40
CA LYS A 556 1.22 -26.74 -7.18
C LYS A 556 1.14 -25.48 -8.05
N ILE A 557 1.45 -24.31 -7.49
CA ILE A 557 1.48 -23.05 -8.24
C ILE A 557 2.57 -23.09 -9.32
N SER A 558 3.77 -23.56 -8.97
CA SER A 558 4.90 -23.66 -9.90
C SER A 558 4.61 -24.59 -11.10
N LYS A 559 3.80 -25.63 -10.92
CA LYS A 559 3.45 -26.62 -11.97
C LYS A 559 2.24 -26.26 -12.82
N ARG A 560 1.55 -25.14 -12.56
CA ARG A 560 0.45 -24.68 -13.40
C ARG A 560 0.90 -24.61 -14.87
N ASN A 561 0.00 -25.04 -15.79
CA ASN A 561 0.25 -25.09 -17.23
C ASN A 561 0.22 -23.70 -17.88
N VAL A 562 1.10 -22.83 -17.40
CA VAL A 562 1.34 -21.47 -17.89
C VAL A 562 2.83 -21.19 -17.76
N ASP A 563 3.40 -20.55 -18.78
CA ASP A 563 4.79 -20.14 -18.76
C ASP A 563 5.04 -19.11 -17.65
N ILE A 564 6.18 -19.22 -16.95
CA ILE A 564 6.55 -18.30 -15.87
C ILE A 564 6.55 -16.84 -16.34
N LYS A 565 6.96 -16.59 -17.60
CA LYS A 565 7.00 -15.24 -18.18
C LYS A 565 5.62 -14.60 -18.38
N ASN A 566 4.53 -15.38 -18.27
CA ASN A 566 3.16 -14.94 -18.51
C ASN A 566 2.29 -14.95 -17.25
N CYS A 567 2.80 -15.41 -16.10
CA CYS A 567 2.02 -15.55 -14.86
C CYS A 567 2.75 -14.91 -13.68
N SER A 568 2.26 -13.76 -13.21
CA SER A 568 2.90 -12.97 -12.16
C SER A 568 3.07 -13.77 -10.86
N GLU A 569 2.02 -14.48 -10.42
CA GLU A 569 2.07 -15.25 -9.16
C GLU A 569 3.17 -16.32 -9.20
N LYS A 570 3.22 -17.07 -10.31
CA LYS A 570 4.23 -18.10 -10.55
C LYS A 570 5.64 -17.51 -10.62
N CYS A 571 5.81 -16.37 -11.29
CA CYS A 571 7.10 -15.70 -11.42
C CYS A 571 7.63 -15.24 -10.05
N HIS A 572 6.84 -14.48 -9.29
CA HIS A 572 7.25 -14.01 -7.97
C HIS A 572 7.55 -15.18 -7.02
N LEU A 573 6.68 -16.19 -6.98
CA LEU A 573 6.85 -17.36 -6.14
C LEU A 573 8.16 -18.11 -6.45
N VAL A 574 8.41 -18.43 -7.72
CA VAL A 574 9.59 -19.21 -8.10
C VAL A 574 10.87 -18.46 -7.77
N LEU A 575 10.93 -17.15 -8.02
CA LEU A 575 12.12 -16.33 -7.75
C LEU A 575 12.41 -16.19 -6.25
N ASP A 576 11.38 -15.91 -5.44
CA ASP A 576 11.55 -15.81 -3.98
C ASP A 576 11.88 -17.15 -3.34
N LEU A 577 11.26 -18.25 -3.75
CA LEU A 577 11.54 -19.55 -3.13
C LEU A 577 12.88 -20.16 -3.55
N LEU A 578 13.40 -19.81 -4.72
CA LEU A 578 14.77 -20.17 -5.09
C LEU A 578 15.80 -19.44 -4.22
N SER A 579 15.53 -18.16 -3.89
CA SER A 579 16.38 -17.37 -2.98
C SER A 579 16.20 -17.72 -1.50
N CYS A 580 15.02 -18.22 -1.10
CA CYS A 580 14.71 -18.56 0.28
C CYS A 580 15.62 -19.66 0.86
N PRO A 581 16.35 -19.43 1.97
CA PRO A 581 17.20 -20.44 2.59
C PRO A 581 16.41 -21.53 3.33
N PHE A 582 15.12 -21.29 3.63
CA PHE A 582 14.27 -22.21 4.41
C PHE A 582 13.61 -23.30 3.55
N VAL A 583 13.73 -23.19 2.23
CA VAL A 583 13.18 -24.17 1.29
C VAL A 583 14.20 -25.27 0.98
N SER A 584 13.75 -26.52 1.05
CA SER A 584 14.55 -27.70 0.80
C SER A 584 15.18 -27.69 -0.59
N LYS A 585 16.40 -28.21 -0.67
CA LYS A 585 17.12 -28.39 -1.94
C LYS A 585 16.28 -29.16 -2.97
N GLY A 586 15.55 -30.19 -2.54
CA GLY A 586 14.69 -31.00 -3.39
C GLY A 586 13.57 -30.18 -4.05
N THR A 587 12.95 -29.27 -3.30
CA THR A 587 11.93 -28.36 -3.82
C THR A 587 12.54 -27.31 -4.73
N LYS A 588 13.66 -26.69 -4.37
CA LYS A 588 14.36 -25.73 -5.26
C LYS A 588 14.73 -26.33 -6.62
N LEU A 589 15.21 -27.58 -6.65
CA LEU A 589 15.51 -28.28 -7.90
C LEU A 589 14.26 -28.48 -8.79
N LYS A 590 13.08 -28.66 -8.20
CA LYS A 590 11.82 -28.72 -8.94
C LYS A 590 11.40 -27.34 -9.44
N LEU A 591 11.65 -26.28 -8.67
CA LEU A 591 11.37 -24.90 -9.08
C LEU A 591 12.22 -24.45 -10.26
N LEU A 592 13.49 -24.86 -10.35
CA LEU A 592 14.37 -24.57 -11.48
C LEU A 592 13.80 -25.07 -12.83
N ARG A 593 12.92 -26.07 -12.83
CA ARG A 593 12.26 -26.60 -14.04
C ARG A 593 11.40 -25.58 -14.77
N ASN A 594 11.11 -24.44 -14.14
CA ASN A 594 10.39 -23.34 -14.76
C ASN A 594 11.24 -22.51 -15.73
N PHE A 595 12.54 -22.79 -15.83
CA PHE A 595 13.46 -22.11 -16.74
C PHE A 595 14.02 -23.06 -17.82
N PRO A 596 14.20 -22.60 -19.08
CA PRO A 596 14.66 -23.44 -20.18
C PRO A 596 16.03 -24.09 -19.95
N PHE A 597 16.93 -23.38 -19.27
CA PHE A 597 18.28 -23.87 -18.97
C PHE A 597 18.29 -25.15 -18.11
N TYR A 598 17.17 -25.46 -17.44
CA TYR A 598 17.08 -26.67 -16.63
C TYR A 598 17.33 -27.95 -17.45
N ASN A 599 16.88 -27.98 -18.71
CA ASN A 599 17.08 -29.13 -19.58
C ASN A 599 18.56 -29.38 -19.85
N ALA A 600 19.35 -28.32 -20.04
CA ALA A 600 20.80 -28.39 -20.27
C ALA A 600 21.59 -28.82 -19.02
N MET A 601 21.11 -28.50 -17.81
CA MET A 601 21.73 -28.95 -16.54
C MET A 601 21.14 -30.26 -15.99
N SER A 602 20.11 -30.82 -16.61
CA SER A 602 19.32 -31.92 -16.04
C SER A 602 20.15 -33.15 -15.65
N LYS A 603 21.29 -33.37 -16.33
CA LYS A 603 22.24 -34.45 -16.07
C LYS A 603 23.50 -34.03 -15.30
N ASP A 604 23.69 -32.74 -15.00
CA ASP A 604 24.91 -32.19 -14.38
C ASP A 604 24.63 -31.71 -12.94
N PRO A 605 25.05 -32.46 -11.90
CA PRO A 605 24.86 -32.07 -10.50
C PRO A 605 25.59 -30.78 -10.11
N ILE A 606 26.74 -30.48 -10.72
CA ILE A 606 27.56 -29.30 -10.40
C ILE A 606 26.84 -28.05 -10.88
N LYS A 607 26.34 -28.05 -12.12
CA LYS A 607 25.54 -26.93 -12.67
C LYS A 607 24.29 -26.67 -11.85
N LYS A 608 23.57 -27.72 -11.43
CA LYS A 608 22.42 -27.59 -10.54
C LYS A 608 22.79 -26.93 -9.21
N LEU A 609 23.90 -27.35 -8.60
CA LEU A 609 24.36 -26.76 -7.34
C LEU A 609 24.77 -25.29 -7.51
N LYS A 610 25.50 -24.98 -8.58
CA LYS A 610 25.89 -23.60 -8.94
C LYS A 610 24.65 -22.72 -9.09
N ALA A 611 23.63 -23.16 -9.84
CA ALA A 611 22.37 -22.43 -9.97
C ALA A 611 21.71 -22.15 -8.62
N LEU A 612 21.61 -23.16 -7.75
CA LEU A 612 21.01 -22.96 -6.42
C LEU A 612 21.76 -21.94 -5.56
N VAL A 613 23.09 -21.96 -5.60
CA VAL A 613 23.94 -21.00 -4.86
C VAL A 613 23.73 -19.59 -5.41
N GLU A 614 23.74 -19.42 -6.73
CA GLU A 614 23.53 -18.11 -7.37
C GLU A 614 22.14 -17.52 -7.05
N PHE A 615 21.09 -18.33 -7.09
CA PHE A 615 19.75 -17.85 -6.71
C PHE A 615 19.66 -17.48 -5.23
N GLN A 616 20.33 -18.22 -4.34
CA GLN A 616 20.34 -17.94 -2.91
C GLN A 616 21.17 -16.71 -2.54
N SER A 617 22.15 -16.31 -3.37
CA SER A 617 22.94 -15.08 -3.15
C SER A 617 22.22 -13.80 -3.59
N VAL A 618 20.99 -13.89 -4.09
CA VAL A 618 20.25 -12.76 -4.64
C VAL A 618 18.91 -12.60 -3.92
N THR A 619 18.65 -11.38 -3.46
CA THR A 619 17.35 -11.00 -2.90
C THR A 619 16.40 -10.52 -4.01
N TRP A 620 15.21 -11.11 -4.08
CA TRP A 620 14.17 -10.73 -5.04
C TRP A 620 13.12 -9.80 -4.40
N PHE A 621 11.99 -10.34 -3.96
CA PHE A 621 10.91 -9.53 -3.39
C PHE A 621 10.81 -9.67 -1.87
N VAL A 622 11.35 -10.75 -1.31
CA VAL A 622 11.52 -10.94 0.14
C VAL A 622 13.00 -10.99 0.47
N ASP A 623 13.41 -10.19 1.44
CA ASP A 623 14.73 -10.32 2.05
C ASP A 623 14.70 -11.40 3.12
N TRP A 624 15.21 -12.58 2.78
CA TRP A 624 15.25 -13.74 3.69
C TRP A 624 16.39 -13.69 4.72
N SER A 625 17.22 -12.64 4.68
CA SER A 625 18.33 -12.42 5.61
C SER A 625 18.02 -11.35 6.65
N ASN A 626 17.18 -10.36 6.31
CA ASN A 626 16.76 -9.30 7.22
C ASN A 626 15.45 -9.66 7.95
N PHE A 627 15.55 -9.86 9.27
CA PHE A 627 14.40 -10.09 10.16
C PHE A 627 14.01 -8.87 10.99
N ASP A 628 14.58 -7.70 10.73
CA ASP A 628 14.09 -6.45 11.31
C ASP A 628 12.83 -5.98 10.59
N LEU A 629 11.68 -6.56 10.95
CA LEU A 629 10.38 -6.13 10.43
C LEU A 629 10.07 -4.66 10.76
N GLY A 630 10.63 -4.10 11.84
CA GLY A 630 10.45 -2.70 12.19
C GLY A 630 11.06 -1.78 11.15
N GLU A 631 12.32 -2.05 10.78
CA GLU A 631 13.02 -1.36 9.70
C GLU A 631 12.33 -1.56 8.35
N ILE A 632 11.90 -2.78 8.02
CA ILE A 632 11.19 -3.07 6.77
C ILE A 632 9.88 -2.26 6.68
N ILE A 633 9.09 -2.23 7.75
CA ILE A 633 7.84 -1.44 7.80
C ILE A 633 8.13 0.05 7.67
N MET A 634 9.19 0.54 8.34
CA MET A 634 9.60 1.94 8.26
C MET A 634 9.99 2.31 6.82
N ASN A 635 10.88 1.52 6.19
CA ASN A 635 11.31 1.68 4.80
C ASN A 635 10.15 1.62 3.81
N LYS A 636 9.16 0.76 4.08
CA LYS A 636 7.91 0.72 3.34
C LYS A 636 7.12 2.01 3.45
N GLU A 637 6.93 2.54 4.65
CA GLU A 637 6.15 3.76 4.85
C GLU A 637 6.76 5.03 4.27
N LEU A 638 8.04 4.97 3.94
CA LEU A 638 8.77 6.02 3.27
C LEU A 638 8.44 6.13 1.78
N ILE A 639 7.94 5.06 1.15
CA ILE A 639 7.54 5.05 -0.25
C ILE A 639 6.18 5.74 -0.39
N ARG A 640 6.16 6.89 -1.06
CA ARG A 640 4.93 7.61 -1.44
C ARG A 640 4.67 7.37 -2.93
N GLY A 641 3.91 6.33 -3.25
CA GLY A 641 3.37 6.16 -4.60
C GLY A 641 2.36 7.27 -4.94
N TYR A 642 2.13 7.51 -6.23
CA TYR A 642 1.04 8.36 -6.70
C TYR A 642 -0.30 7.92 -6.14
#